data_AF-A0A848RL21-F1
#
_entry.id   AF-A0A848RL21-F1
#
_cell.length_a   1.000
_cell.length_b   1.000
_cell.length_c   1.000
_cell.angle_alpha   90.00
_cell.angle_beta   90.00
_cell.angle_gamma   90.00
#
_symmetry.space_group_name_H-M   'P 1'
#
loop_
_entity.id
_entity.type
_entity.pdbx_description
1 polymer ?
#
loop_
_entity_poly.entity_id
_entity_poly.type
_entity_poly.pdbx_seq_one_letter_code
_entity_poly.pdbx_strand_id
1 'polypeptide(L)'
;MNKKKILSLIMALVMLVGVFSPLTALAEGETKVRIHKILMDKKELEKPEWPKDHDGSAIENIQEYFGAEAKEIDGVAFRIYEVYTGEEPNPEGYTKGSDLTTTHKLATGDLEADKFYKLVQVGGKDFVTTANGGVAEVTLPDGTYRVVEDKAHSTYKGDQGGTLTESKAVPFDLVLPAGLPDGTGNYSVEKPLNVYPKNVESPVRFDKNFAKTNGLEAITDPNTLKDVGAVMDNYEKEKANAKAEIGKEIPYEAKAELPKGAVFTNLDLADSMDKGLKYNADKKVTITVEPALDKALEENTDYTVTNVGNGFKVHFEQKGLDKLNKAAEAKDLSITFTYSATVTADAIVDKPMDNHATITYNHVPPQPSSDKFTPVNKEIKVTKTWADGAAPTDITVKYVLLDENDMPVADVTFKNATTVDGTDLGNGITFKVTGDYAGTFKGLEDGKNYKVKEIVNGYEPGYTVAKDTATVTVNNTKTPNSITPTPPQVTVGGKKFVKTDKEGTARLAGAEFVIQNKNEGANADKYLKITEKDATTYATAEKAYNDAIKAVNDALAKGEISDANKANIAGQEYDNKDAAMAKVEELRVARDNAFTAANLSYTWVEEAKKATTFTSNDKGQFEVKGLEYGDYRAVETKAPAGYALPTNGGNFTFKVGDGTYTGSGNIDYVADSAANDAMQITNNKVSIPQTGGIGTVIFTVVGIGLMAGAVIAMRKNRGEA
;
A
#
# COMPACT_ATOMS: atom_id res chain seq x y z
N MET A 1 41.91 12.71 -22.55
CA MET A 1 41.25 12.36 -23.82
C MET A 1 41.61 10.93 -24.16
N ASN A 2 40.80 9.94 -23.75
CA ASN A 2 40.98 8.53 -24.12
C ASN A 2 39.60 7.89 -24.25
N LYS A 3 39.11 7.84 -25.50
CA LYS A 3 37.85 7.21 -25.88
C LYS A 3 38.08 5.72 -26.07
N LYS A 4 37.79 4.89 -25.07
CA LYS A 4 37.52 3.47 -25.29
C LYS A 4 36.04 3.36 -25.68
N LYS A 5 35.79 3.38 -26.99
CA LYS A 5 34.50 2.96 -27.57
C LYS A 5 34.40 1.46 -27.34
N ILE A 6 33.51 1.04 -26.43
CA ILE A 6 33.10 -0.36 -26.31
C ILE A 6 32.17 -0.60 -27.51
N LEU A 7 32.69 -1.29 -28.52
CA LEU A 7 31.97 -1.74 -29.69
C LEU A 7 31.16 -2.97 -29.27
N SER A 8 29.84 -2.86 -29.24
CA SER A 8 28.95 -4.02 -29.19
C SER A 8 29.08 -4.74 -30.53
N LEU A 9 29.87 -5.81 -30.58
CA LEU A 9 30.04 -6.66 -31.75
C LEU A 9 28.86 -7.63 -31.79
N ILE A 10 27.81 -7.26 -32.54
CA ILE A 10 26.80 -8.23 -32.98
C ILE A 10 27.50 -9.09 -34.04
N MET A 11 28.03 -10.24 -33.65
CA MET A 11 28.45 -11.28 -34.60
C MET A 11 27.17 -11.87 -35.21
N ALA A 12 26.91 -11.58 -36.49
CA ALA A 12 26.02 -12.39 -37.30
C ALA A 12 26.57 -13.82 -37.30
N LEU A 13 25.87 -14.72 -36.62
CA LEU A 13 26.30 -16.10 -36.51
C LEU A 13 25.76 -16.89 -37.69
N VAL A 14 26.63 -17.15 -38.67
CA VAL A 14 26.36 -18.13 -39.71
C VAL A 14 26.59 -19.51 -39.09
N MET A 15 25.51 -20.25 -38.78
CA MET A 15 25.64 -21.71 -38.63
C MET A 15 25.86 -22.28 -40.04
N LEU A 16 27.14 -22.43 -40.41
CA LEU A 16 27.56 -23.09 -41.65
C LEU A 16 27.26 -24.59 -41.55
N VAL A 17 26.00 -24.99 -41.78
CA VAL A 17 25.71 -26.36 -42.24
C VAL A 17 25.88 -26.34 -43.76
N GLY A 18 27.13 -26.40 -44.21
CA GLY A 18 27.47 -26.28 -45.63
C GLY A 18 28.55 -27.26 -46.05
N VAL A 19 28.14 -28.48 -46.43
CA VAL A 19 28.88 -29.26 -47.43
C VAL A 19 28.14 -29.05 -48.76
N PHE A 20 28.72 -28.21 -49.63
CA PHE A 20 28.17 -27.90 -50.95
C PHE A 20 28.06 -29.18 -51.80
N SER A 21 26.84 -29.56 -52.19
CA SER A 21 26.58 -30.46 -53.32
C SER A 21 26.08 -29.66 -54.52
N PRO A 22 26.51 -29.98 -55.76
CA PRO A 22 26.12 -29.23 -56.95
C PRO A 22 24.62 -29.40 -57.25
N LEU A 23 23.94 -28.27 -57.51
CA LEU A 23 22.55 -28.22 -57.98
C LEU A 23 22.41 -29.00 -59.30
N THR A 24 21.75 -30.15 -59.26
CA THR A 24 21.07 -30.71 -60.43
C THR A 24 19.58 -30.46 -60.30
N ALA A 25 18.98 -29.88 -61.33
CA ALA A 25 17.56 -29.57 -61.41
C ALA A 25 16.70 -30.82 -61.10
N LEU A 26 16.08 -30.83 -59.92
CA LEU A 26 15.10 -31.79 -59.45
C LEU A 26 13.96 -30.98 -58.82
N ALA A 27 12.76 -31.58 -58.75
CA ALA A 27 11.53 -30.95 -58.26
C ALA A 27 11.75 -30.13 -56.97
N GLU A 28 11.08 -28.97 -56.84
CA GLU A 28 11.12 -28.12 -55.64
C GLU A 28 10.97 -28.98 -54.38
N GLY A 29 12.04 -29.09 -53.61
CA GLY A 29 12.06 -29.85 -52.36
C GLY A 29 11.44 -29.05 -51.22
N GLU A 30 10.85 -29.76 -50.26
CA GLU A 30 10.43 -29.18 -48.99
C GLU A 30 11.17 -29.86 -47.84
N THR A 31 11.60 -29.06 -46.87
CA THR A 31 12.25 -29.51 -45.64
C THR A 31 11.36 -29.20 -44.45
N LYS A 32 11.12 -30.21 -43.60
CA LYS A 32 10.53 -30.00 -42.28
C LYS A 32 11.62 -29.53 -41.32
N VAL A 33 11.42 -28.38 -40.69
CA VAL A 33 12.31 -27.80 -39.68
C VAL A 33 11.62 -27.86 -38.32
N ARG A 34 12.34 -28.36 -37.31
CA ARG A 34 11.94 -28.42 -35.91
C ARG A 34 12.76 -27.42 -35.11
N ILE A 35 12.09 -26.42 -34.56
CA ILE A 35 12.70 -25.37 -33.75
C ILE A 35 12.50 -25.73 -32.28
N HIS A 36 13.54 -26.24 -31.64
CA HIS A 36 13.59 -26.63 -30.23
C HIS A 36 14.05 -25.43 -29.40
N LYS A 37 13.13 -24.78 -28.69
CA LYS A 37 13.49 -23.61 -27.89
C LYS A 37 14.06 -24.02 -26.54
N ILE A 38 15.34 -23.74 -26.32
CA ILE A 38 16.06 -24.13 -25.11
C ILE A 38 16.19 -22.93 -24.15
N LEU A 39 15.75 -23.11 -22.91
CA LEU A 39 16.11 -22.26 -21.79
C LEU A 39 17.38 -22.82 -21.14
N MET A 40 18.38 -21.97 -20.87
CA MET A 40 19.65 -22.34 -20.25
C MET A 40 19.94 -21.47 -19.03
N ASP A 41 20.80 -21.95 -18.13
CA ASP A 41 21.44 -21.10 -17.13
C ASP A 41 22.33 -20.04 -17.78
N LYS A 42 22.38 -18.85 -17.20
CA LYS A 42 23.14 -17.73 -17.75
C LYS A 42 24.64 -18.00 -17.82
N LYS A 43 25.22 -18.64 -16.79
CA LYS A 43 26.65 -18.95 -16.78
C LYS A 43 26.98 -20.00 -17.83
N GLU A 44 26.09 -20.96 -18.05
CA GLU A 44 26.21 -21.95 -19.12
C GLU A 44 26.18 -21.28 -20.50
N LEU A 45 25.22 -20.38 -20.76
CA LEU A 45 25.11 -19.66 -22.03
C LEU A 45 26.35 -18.78 -22.33
N GLU A 46 26.95 -18.21 -21.29
CA GLU A 46 28.14 -17.34 -21.38
C GLU A 46 29.46 -18.09 -21.63
N LYS A 47 29.49 -19.43 -21.53
CA LYS A 47 30.70 -20.21 -21.82
C LYS A 47 31.19 -19.97 -23.26
N PRO A 48 32.53 -19.94 -23.47
CA PRO A 48 33.12 -19.66 -24.78
C PRO A 48 32.85 -20.75 -25.82
N GLU A 49 32.43 -21.94 -25.39
CA GLU A 49 32.03 -23.04 -26.28
C GLU A 49 30.74 -22.74 -27.06
N TRP A 50 29.94 -21.76 -26.60
CA TRP A 50 28.72 -21.36 -27.28
C TRP A 50 28.93 -20.15 -28.19
N PRO A 51 28.45 -20.21 -29.44
CA PRO A 51 27.64 -21.29 -30.01
C PRO A 51 28.50 -22.47 -30.49
N LYS A 52 28.06 -23.69 -30.18
CA LYS A 52 28.67 -24.94 -30.62
C LYS A 52 28.04 -25.40 -31.93
N ASP A 53 28.86 -25.76 -32.90
CA ASP A 53 28.40 -26.34 -34.17
C ASP A 53 27.59 -27.61 -33.92
N HIS A 54 26.50 -27.76 -34.66
CA HIS A 54 25.59 -28.90 -34.57
C HIS A 54 25.13 -29.26 -35.99
N ASP A 55 25.06 -30.55 -36.31
CA ASP A 55 24.83 -31.04 -37.66
C ASP A 55 23.36 -31.04 -38.12
N GLY A 56 22.43 -30.83 -37.19
CA GLY A 56 20.99 -30.76 -37.42
C GLY A 56 20.23 -32.03 -37.05
N SER A 57 20.93 -33.07 -36.58
CA SER A 57 20.34 -34.27 -35.97
C SER A 57 19.56 -33.94 -34.68
N ALA A 58 18.78 -34.89 -34.19
CA ALA A 58 18.05 -34.69 -32.93
C ALA A 58 18.98 -34.93 -31.73
N ILE A 59 19.00 -34.01 -30.78
CA ILE A 59 19.69 -34.18 -29.49
C ILE A 59 18.78 -34.96 -28.54
N GLU A 60 19.20 -36.16 -28.14
CA GLU A 60 18.40 -37.02 -27.25
C GLU A 60 18.39 -36.53 -25.79
N ASN A 61 19.51 -35.97 -25.31
CA ASN A 61 19.65 -35.50 -23.93
C ASN A 61 20.00 -34.01 -23.88
N ILE A 62 18.96 -33.17 -23.74
CA ILE A 62 19.08 -31.70 -23.69
C ILE A 62 19.95 -31.25 -22.52
N GLN A 63 19.83 -31.87 -21.34
CA GLN A 63 20.56 -31.46 -20.15
C GLN A 63 22.05 -31.80 -20.23
N GLU A 64 22.40 -32.96 -20.80
CA GLU A 64 23.80 -33.32 -21.00
C GLU A 64 24.48 -32.42 -22.03
N TYR A 65 23.74 -31.98 -23.06
CA TYR A 65 24.29 -31.15 -24.13
C TYR A 65 24.34 -29.66 -23.78
N PHE A 66 23.29 -29.12 -23.14
CA PHE A 66 23.13 -27.69 -22.87
C PHE A 66 23.34 -27.30 -21.39
N GLY A 67 23.58 -28.27 -20.51
CA GLY A 67 23.78 -28.06 -19.07
C GLY A 67 22.60 -28.56 -18.23
N ALA A 68 22.86 -28.88 -16.96
CA ALA A 68 21.90 -29.58 -16.10
C ALA A 68 20.53 -28.89 -15.94
N GLU A 69 20.52 -27.55 -15.95
CA GLU A 69 19.31 -26.74 -15.81
C GLU A 69 18.60 -26.45 -17.14
N ALA A 70 19.13 -26.98 -18.27
CA ALA A 70 18.56 -26.71 -19.57
C ALA A 70 17.23 -27.46 -19.80
N LYS A 71 16.24 -26.75 -20.35
CA LYS A 71 14.92 -27.33 -20.67
C LYS A 71 14.34 -26.76 -21.95
N GLU A 72 13.52 -27.56 -22.63
CA GLU A 72 12.70 -27.07 -23.73
C GLU A 72 11.50 -26.27 -23.19
N ILE A 73 11.16 -25.15 -23.84
CA ILE A 73 10.11 -24.24 -23.35
C ILE A 73 9.02 -23.96 -24.39
N ASP A 74 7.77 -24.07 -23.95
CA ASP A 74 6.56 -23.74 -24.71
C ASP A 74 6.30 -22.23 -24.74
N GLY A 75 5.50 -21.78 -25.71
CA GLY A 75 5.00 -20.42 -25.76
C GLY A 75 5.97 -19.39 -26.33
N VAL A 76 7.03 -19.81 -27.03
CA VAL A 76 7.97 -18.87 -27.69
C VAL A 76 7.65 -18.78 -29.17
N ALA A 77 7.41 -17.55 -29.64
CA ALA A 77 7.02 -17.28 -31.02
C ALA A 77 8.24 -16.97 -31.89
N PHE A 78 8.20 -17.41 -33.15
CA PHE A 78 9.21 -17.17 -34.17
C PHE A 78 8.57 -16.68 -35.46
N ARG A 79 9.18 -15.66 -36.08
CA ARG A 79 8.88 -15.25 -37.45
C ARG A 79 9.95 -15.78 -38.38
N ILE A 80 9.51 -16.22 -39.56
CA ILE A 80 10.37 -16.77 -40.59
C ILE A 80 10.27 -15.86 -41.81
N TYR A 81 11.42 -15.42 -42.30
CA TYR A 81 11.51 -14.54 -43.44
C TYR A 81 12.31 -15.22 -44.55
N GLU A 82 11.73 -15.37 -45.73
CA GLU A 82 12.48 -15.71 -46.94
C GLU A 82 13.39 -14.53 -47.29
N VAL A 83 14.68 -14.80 -47.47
CA VAL A 83 15.71 -13.80 -47.78
C VAL A 83 15.83 -13.68 -49.29
N TYR A 84 15.66 -12.47 -49.82
CA TYR A 84 15.90 -12.23 -51.24
C TYR A 84 17.38 -12.38 -51.56
N THR A 85 17.70 -13.25 -52.52
CA THR A 85 19.07 -13.54 -52.99
C THR A 85 19.34 -13.06 -54.41
N GLY A 86 18.36 -12.45 -55.06
CA GLY A 86 18.50 -11.91 -56.42
C GLY A 86 19.17 -10.54 -56.46
N GLU A 87 19.30 -9.98 -57.67
CA GLU A 87 20.00 -8.72 -57.93
C GLU A 87 19.06 -7.51 -58.10
N GLU A 88 17.74 -7.71 -58.12
CA GLU A 88 16.79 -6.61 -58.33
C GLU A 88 16.77 -5.64 -57.14
N PRO A 89 16.74 -4.32 -57.38
CA PRO A 89 16.84 -3.33 -56.31
C PRO A 89 15.55 -3.15 -55.49
N ASN A 90 14.41 -3.63 -55.99
CA ASN A 90 13.12 -3.61 -55.29
C ASN A 90 12.26 -4.80 -55.72
N PRO A 91 12.58 -6.01 -55.23
CA PRO A 91 11.91 -7.24 -55.65
C PRO A 91 10.44 -7.25 -55.24
N GLU A 92 9.57 -7.64 -56.18
CA GLU A 92 8.13 -7.71 -55.94
C GLU A 92 7.80 -8.73 -54.82
N GLY A 93 6.95 -8.33 -53.87
CA GLY A 93 6.53 -9.20 -52.75
C GLY A 93 7.52 -9.28 -51.58
N TYR A 94 8.63 -8.53 -51.63
CA TYR A 94 9.60 -8.42 -50.55
C TYR A 94 9.60 -7.00 -49.96
N THR A 95 10.02 -6.88 -48.70
CA THR A 95 10.07 -5.63 -47.95
C THR A 95 11.45 -5.46 -47.31
N LYS A 96 11.94 -4.22 -47.18
CA LYS A 96 13.23 -3.95 -46.53
C LYS A 96 13.22 -4.38 -45.07
N GLY A 97 14.36 -4.91 -44.61
CA GLY A 97 14.56 -5.33 -43.22
C GLY A 97 14.32 -4.19 -42.22
N SER A 98 14.68 -2.94 -42.56
CA SER A 98 14.41 -1.77 -41.72
C SER A 98 12.92 -1.56 -41.43
N ASP A 99 12.09 -1.79 -42.45
CA ASP A 99 10.66 -1.53 -42.40
C ASP A 99 9.95 -2.65 -41.64
N LEU A 100 10.38 -3.90 -41.87
CA LEU A 100 9.89 -5.07 -41.14
C LEU A 100 10.30 -5.06 -39.66
N THR A 101 11.53 -4.65 -39.36
CA THR A 101 12.00 -4.48 -37.96
C THR A 101 11.10 -3.51 -37.21
N THR A 102 10.71 -2.41 -37.86
CA THR A 102 9.81 -1.42 -37.27
C THR A 102 8.38 -1.94 -37.17
N THR A 103 7.86 -2.53 -38.25
CA THR A 103 6.46 -3.00 -38.36
C THR A 103 6.16 -4.12 -37.38
N HIS A 104 7.11 -5.04 -37.19
CA HIS A 104 6.96 -6.21 -36.32
C HIS A 104 7.64 -6.05 -34.96
N LYS A 105 8.19 -4.87 -34.65
CA LYS A 105 8.82 -4.54 -33.36
C LYS A 105 9.96 -5.51 -32.98
N LEU A 106 10.79 -5.85 -33.96
CA LEU A 106 11.93 -6.74 -33.77
C LEU A 106 13.11 -6.00 -33.12
N ALA A 107 14.04 -6.74 -32.51
CA ALA A 107 15.22 -6.15 -31.89
C ALA A 107 16.19 -5.58 -32.94
N THR A 108 17.04 -4.63 -32.54
CA THR A 108 18.06 -4.09 -33.45
C THR A 108 18.98 -5.20 -33.96
N GLY A 109 19.05 -5.35 -35.28
CA GLY A 109 19.92 -6.33 -35.93
C GLY A 109 19.28 -7.70 -36.15
N ASP A 110 18.00 -7.87 -35.80
CA ASP A 110 17.29 -9.12 -36.10
C ASP A 110 17.22 -9.37 -37.61
N LEU A 111 16.93 -8.32 -38.37
CA LEU A 111 17.01 -8.27 -39.82
C LEU A 111 18.06 -7.25 -40.25
N GLU A 112 18.84 -7.58 -41.29
CA GLU A 112 19.74 -6.60 -41.91
C GLU A 112 18.92 -5.51 -42.61
N ALA A 113 19.20 -4.24 -42.28
CA ALA A 113 18.35 -3.10 -42.66
C ALA A 113 18.11 -2.96 -44.17
N ASP A 114 19.17 -3.17 -44.97
CA ASP A 114 19.14 -2.95 -46.42
C ASP A 114 18.82 -4.21 -47.24
N LYS A 115 18.67 -5.37 -46.59
CA LYS A 115 18.23 -6.60 -47.26
C LYS A 115 16.71 -6.64 -47.40
N PHE A 116 16.24 -7.39 -48.40
CA PHE A 116 14.84 -7.58 -48.68
C PHE A 116 14.38 -8.96 -48.20
N TYR A 117 13.23 -8.98 -47.53
CA TYR A 117 12.67 -10.17 -46.91
C TYR A 117 11.19 -10.31 -47.23
N LYS A 118 10.71 -11.55 -47.30
CA LYS A 118 9.29 -11.86 -47.44
C LYS A 118 8.86 -12.71 -46.25
N LEU A 119 7.83 -12.26 -45.53
CA LEU A 119 7.30 -12.99 -44.38
C LEU A 119 6.69 -14.32 -44.84
N VAL A 120 7.11 -15.41 -44.22
CA VAL A 120 6.53 -16.75 -44.43
C VAL A 120 5.39 -16.94 -43.44
N GLN A 121 4.19 -17.21 -43.96
CA GLN A 121 3.03 -17.51 -43.12
C GLN A 121 2.93 -19.01 -42.86
N VAL A 122 2.79 -19.39 -41.59
CA VAL A 122 2.65 -20.78 -41.15
C VAL A 122 1.21 -21.00 -40.68
N GLY A 123 0.45 -21.82 -41.41
CA GLY A 123 -0.97 -22.06 -41.09
C GLY A 123 -1.83 -20.79 -41.13
N GLY A 124 -1.50 -19.83 -42.01
CA GLY A 124 -2.18 -18.54 -42.13
C GLY A 124 -1.83 -17.53 -41.02
N LYS A 125 -0.82 -17.82 -40.19
CA LYS A 125 -0.31 -16.92 -39.16
C LYS A 125 1.06 -16.38 -39.55
N ASP A 126 1.36 -15.18 -39.07
CA ASP A 126 2.64 -14.51 -39.31
C ASP A 126 3.81 -15.06 -38.48
N PHE A 127 3.54 -15.92 -37.51
CA PHE A 127 4.53 -16.53 -36.64
C PHE A 127 4.11 -17.97 -36.27
N VAL A 128 5.09 -18.78 -35.90
CA VAL A 128 4.91 -20.11 -35.32
C VAL A 128 5.33 -20.09 -33.85
N THR A 129 4.66 -20.87 -32.99
CA THR A 129 4.93 -20.89 -31.54
C THR A 129 5.35 -22.28 -31.10
N THR A 130 6.31 -22.38 -30.19
CA THR A 130 6.67 -23.66 -29.56
C THR A 130 5.54 -24.18 -28.69
N ALA A 131 5.29 -25.49 -28.77
CA ALA A 131 4.28 -26.18 -27.97
C ALA A 131 4.67 -27.65 -27.76
N ASN A 132 3.99 -28.32 -26.82
CA ASN A 132 4.09 -29.77 -26.59
C ASN A 132 5.53 -30.23 -26.31
N GLY A 133 6.26 -29.52 -25.46
CA GLY A 133 7.66 -29.84 -25.15
C GLY A 133 8.66 -28.94 -25.88
N GLY A 134 8.27 -27.70 -26.17
CA GLY A 134 9.13 -26.61 -26.62
C GLY A 134 9.55 -26.66 -28.08
N VAL A 135 8.77 -27.36 -28.92
CA VAL A 135 9.07 -27.52 -30.35
C VAL A 135 8.07 -26.77 -31.22
N ALA A 136 8.57 -26.01 -32.19
CA ALA A 136 7.78 -25.43 -33.27
C ALA A 136 8.14 -26.15 -34.59
N GLU A 137 7.14 -26.67 -35.31
CA GLU A 137 7.37 -27.34 -36.60
C GLU A 137 6.92 -26.46 -37.77
N VAL A 138 7.72 -26.40 -38.82
CA VAL A 138 7.41 -25.71 -40.08
C VAL A 138 7.92 -26.52 -41.27
N THR A 139 7.19 -26.53 -42.38
CA THR A 139 7.67 -27.07 -43.66
C THR A 139 7.98 -25.91 -44.59
N LEU A 140 9.22 -25.85 -45.07
CA LEU A 140 9.73 -24.76 -45.90
C LEU A 140 10.23 -25.32 -47.24
N PRO A 141 9.92 -24.67 -48.38
CA PRO A 141 10.57 -24.96 -49.66
C PRO A 141 12.09 -24.75 -49.62
N ASP A 142 12.77 -25.22 -50.66
CA ASP A 142 14.18 -24.89 -50.89
C ASP A 142 14.36 -23.37 -51.03
N GLY A 143 15.31 -22.80 -50.28
CA GLY A 143 15.45 -21.35 -50.18
C GLY A 143 16.37 -20.90 -49.04
N THR A 144 16.59 -19.60 -48.96
CA THR A 144 17.33 -18.98 -47.85
C THR A 144 16.35 -18.27 -46.93
N TYR A 145 16.41 -18.54 -45.63
CA TYR A 145 15.50 -17.98 -44.63
C TYR A 145 16.26 -17.38 -43.46
N ARG A 146 15.67 -16.35 -42.86
CA ARG A 146 16.08 -15.72 -41.60
C ARG A 146 14.99 -15.98 -40.58
N VAL A 147 15.34 -16.61 -39.47
CA VAL A 147 14.40 -16.89 -38.37
C VAL A 147 14.71 -15.97 -37.20
N VAL A 148 13.71 -15.24 -36.73
CA VAL A 148 13.79 -14.30 -35.61
C VAL A 148 12.82 -14.71 -34.52
N GLU A 149 13.16 -14.44 -33.26
CA GLU A 149 12.25 -14.66 -32.13
C GLU A 149 11.35 -13.44 -31.94
N ASP A 150 10.05 -13.69 -31.91
CA ASP A 150 9.02 -12.67 -31.70
C ASP A 150 8.61 -12.66 -30.23
N LYS A 151 9.43 -12.02 -29.41
CA LYS A 151 9.17 -11.89 -27.97
C LYS A 151 7.86 -11.17 -27.66
N ALA A 152 7.42 -10.24 -28.53
CA ALA A 152 6.17 -9.51 -28.33
C ALA A 152 4.93 -10.39 -28.48
N HIS A 153 5.01 -11.51 -29.18
CA HIS A 153 3.94 -12.49 -29.34
C HIS A 153 4.19 -13.80 -28.58
N SER A 154 5.26 -13.86 -27.80
CA SER A 154 5.54 -15.00 -26.93
C SER A 154 4.66 -14.97 -25.68
N THR A 155 4.17 -16.13 -25.25
CA THR A 155 3.31 -16.33 -24.08
C THR A 155 4.03 -17.05 -22.94
N TYR A 156 5.33 -17.33 -23.09
CA TYR A 156 6.16 -17.94 -22.06
C TYR A 156 6.08 -17.19 -20.73
N LYS A 157 5.94 -17.94 -19.64
CA LYS A 157 5.96 -17.43 -18.26
C LYS A 157 6.89 -18.32 -17.43
N GLY A 158 7.98 -17.75 -16.93
CA GLY A 158 8.88 -18.46 -16.02
C GLY A 158 8.22 -18.73 -14.67
N ASP A 159 8.60 -19.85 -14.03
CA ASP A 159 8.01 -20.33 -12.77
C ASP A 159 8.14 -19.33 -11.60
N GLN A 160 9.11 -18.42 -11.69
CA GLN A 160 9.43 -17.38 -10.72
C GLN A 160 9.32 -15.96 -11.30
N GLY A 161 8.49 -15.78 -12.33
CA GLY A 161 8.32 -14.48 -13.02
C GLY A 161 9.45 -14.18 -14.01
N GLY A 162 10.21 -15.21 -14.39
CA GLY A 162 11.23 -15.10 -15.42
C GLY A 162 10.64 -14.60 -16.73
N THR A 163 11.28 -13.58 -17.32
CA THR A 163 11.03 -13.14 -18.69
C THR A 163 12.24 -13.53 -19.55
N LEU A 164 11.99 -13.93 -20.80
CA LEU A 164 13.07 -14.26 -21.73
C LEU A 164 13.92 -13.01 -21.99
N THR A 165 15.23 -13.15 -21.78
CA THR A 165 16.19 -12.05 -21.86
C THR A 165 17.24 -12.33 -22.92
N GLU A 166 18.49 -12.60 -22.52
CA GLU A 166 19.56 -12.83 -23.48
C GLU A 166 19.28 -14.08 -24.31
N SER A 167 19.73 -14.07 -25.56
CA SER A 167 19.58 -15.17 -26.50
C SER A 167 20.93 -15.50 -27.16
N LYS A 168 21.11 -16.77 -27.53
CA LYS A 168 22.15 -17.18 -28.47
C LYS A 168 21.54 -18.02 -29.58
N ALA A 169 22.15 -17.97 -30.77
CA ALA A 169 21.64 -18.60 -31.97
C ALA A 169 20.20 -18.14 -32.33
N VAL A 170 19.90 -16.87 -32.03
CA VAL A 170 18.70 -16.14 -32.45
C VAL A 170 19.12 -14.67 -32.66
N PRO A 171 18.88 -14.09 -33.84
CA PRO A 171 18.36 -14.74 -35.04
C PRO A 171 19.32 -15.79 -35.61
N PHE A 172 18.84 -16.60 -36.55
CA PHE A 172 19.70 -17.52 -37.32
C PHE A 172 19.23 -17.63 -38.77
N ASP A 173 20.16 -18.00 -39.64
CA ASP A 173 19.92 -18.21 -41.06
C ASP A 173 19.75 -19.71 -41.36
N LEU A 174 18.86 -20.04 -42.27
CA LEU A 174 18.64 -21.38 -42.81
C LEU A 174 18.85 -21.34 -44.32
N VAL A 175 19.65 -22.26 -44.84
CA VAL A 175 19.79 -22.50 -46.28
C VAL A 175 19.29 -23.91 -46.55
N LEU A 176 18.22 -24.01 -47.33
CA LEU A 176 17.53 -25.26 -47.64
C LEU A 176 17.67 -25.60 -49.13
N PRO A 177 17.84 -26.89 -49.48
CA PRO A 177 17.84 -28.02 -48.57
C PRO A 177 19.21 -28.18 -47.88
N ALA A 178 19.22 -28.47 -46.57
CA ALA A 178 20.45 -28.70 -45.82
C ALA A 178 20.92 -30.15 -45.97
N GLY A 179 22.22 -30.39 -46.13
CA GLY A 179 22.80 -31.73 -46.27
C GLY A 179 22.78 -32.52 -44.95
N LEU A 180 22.56 -33.84 -45.02
CA LEU A 180 22.72 -34.74 -43.89
C LEU A 180 24.21 -34.91 -43.53
N PRO A 181 24.56 -35.08 -42.24
CA PRO A 181 25.95 -35.23 -41.79
C PRO A 181 26.68 -36.44 -42.39
N ASP A 182 25.94 -37.50 -42.72
CA ASP A 182 26.48 -38.72 -43.31
C ASP A 182 26.68 -38.63 -44.84
N GLY A 183 26.31 -37.50 -45.45
CA GLY A 183 26.41 -37.27 -46.89
C GLY A 183 25.42 -38.09 -47.73
N THR A 184 24.44 -38.76 -47.13
CA THR A 184 23.49 -39.66 -47.83
C THR A 184 22.35 -38.94 -48.53
N GLY A 185 22.28 -37.61 -48.43
CA GLY A 185 21.25 -36.78 -49.03
C GLY A 185 21.03 -35.50 -48.23
N ASN A 186 19.84 -34.92 -48.36
CA ASN A 186 19.44 -33.72 -47.63
C ASN A 186 18.37 -34.04 -46.57
N TYR A 187 18.24 -33.14 -45.60
CA TYR A 187 17.03 -33.05 -44.77
C TYR A 187 15.80 -32.85 -45.68
N SER A 188 14.66 -33.37 -45.23
CA SER A 188 13.41 -33.41 -46.00
C SER A 188 12.20 -33.45 -45.07
N VAL A 189 10.98 -33.57 -45.63
CA VAL A 189 9.76 -33.77 -44.82
C VAL A 189 9.81 -35.06 -43.97
N GLU A 190 10.46 -36.11 -44.47
CA GLU A 190 10.62 -37.41 -43.77
C GLU A 190 11.81 -37.43 -42.81
N LYS A 191 12.85 -36.65 -43.11
CA LYS A 191 14.05 -36.48 -42.28
C LYS A 191 14.16 -35.02 -41.84
N PRO A 192 13.50 -34.61 -40.73
CA PRO A 192 13.44 -33.20 -40.35
C PRO A 192 14.79 -32.66 -39.86
N LEU A 193 15.05 -31.39 -40.16
CA LEU A 193 16.18 -30.62 -39.64
C LEU A 193 15.83 -30.08 -38.24
N ASN A 194 16.69 -30.29 -37.24
CA ASN A 194 16.47 -29.82 -35.88
C ASN A 194 17.40 -28.65 -35.56
N VAL A 195 16.83 -27.55 -35.05
CA VAL A 195 17.56 -26.34 -34.66
C VAL A 195 17.25 -25.98 -33.21
N TYR A 196 18.25 -25.44 -32.52
CA TYR A 196 18.22 -25.25 -31.06
C TYR A 196 18.52 -23.80 -30.66
N PRO A 197 17.62 -22.84 -30.93
CA PRO A 197 17.74 -21.46 -30.42
C PRO A 197 17.65 -21.42 -28.89
N LYS A 198 18.47 -20.56 -28.25
CA LYS A 198 18.66 -20.55 -26.80
C LYS A 198 18.25 -19.22 -26.18
N ASN A 199 17.69 -19.25 -24.97
CA ASN A 199 17.51 -18.09 -24.09
C ASN A 199 18.03 -18.35 -22.69
N VAL A 200 18.23 -17.26 -21.96
CA VAL A 200 18.17 -17.23 -20.49
C VAL A 200 16.95 -16.42 -20.08
N GLU A 201 16.48 -16.64 -18.85
CA GLU A 201 15.45 -15.80 -18.24
C GLU A 201 16.01 -14.96 -17.10
N SER A 202 15.40 -13.81 -16.87
CA SER A 202 15.65 -12.98 -15.70
C SER A 202 14.32 -12.41 -15.21
N PRO A 203 14.11 -12.34 -13.87
CA PRO A 203 12.87 -11.81 -13.33
C PRO A 203 12.86 -10.28 -13.36
N VAL A 204 11.66 -9.71 -13.42
CA VAL A 204 11.45 -8.33 -12.96
C VAL A 204 11.56 -8.34 -11.44
N ARG A 205 12.25 -7.34 -10.87
CA ARG A 205 12.30 -7.15 -9.41
C ARG A 205 11.56 -5.87 -9.06
N PHE A 206 10.92 -5.85 -7.92
CA PHE A 206 10.16 -4.69 -7.48
C PHE A 206 10.28 -4.56 -5.96
N ASP A 207 10.38 -3.33 -5.45
CA ASP A 207 10.30 -3.05 -4.02
C ASP A 207 9.63 -1.69 -3.78
N LYS A 208 9.19 -1.46 -2.54
CA LYS A 208 8.60 -0.21 -2.08
C LYS A 208 8.99 0.09 -0.65
N ASN A 209 9.23 1.35 -0.34
CA ASN A 209 9.47 1.79 1.02
C ASN A 209 9.01 3.24 1.22
N PHE A 210 9.26 3.81 2.40
CA PHE A 210 9.30 5.25 2.52
C PHE A 210 10.32 5.81 1.54
N ALA A 211 10.09 7.04 1.07
CA ALA A 211 11.09 7.74 0.29
C ALA A 211 12.42 7.79 1.07
N LYS A 212 13.54 7.66 0.36
CA LYS A 212 14.88 7.66 0.98
C LYS A 212 15.11 8.85 1.90
N THR A 213 14.58 10.02 1.51
CA THR A 213 14.51 11.21 2.36
C THR A 213 13.07 11.43 2.78
N ASN A 214 12.68 10.94 3.96
CA ASN A 214 11.30 11.00 4.45
C ASN A 214 11.09 11.88 5.69
N GLY A 215 12.12 12.09 6.52
CA GLY A 215 12.02 12.89 7.75
C GLY A 215 11.14 12.26 8.84
N LEU A 216 10.87 10.95 8.76
CA LEU A 216 10.08 10.20 9.73
C LEU A 216 10.98 9.59 10.81
N GLU A 217 10.41 9.42 11.99
CA GLU A 217 11.01 8.63 13.06
C GLU A 217 10.28 7.30 13.20
N ALA A 218 11.02 6.24 13.55
CA ALA A 218 10.48 4.90 13.69
C ALA A 218 9.92 4.67 15.11
N ILE A 219 8.77 4.00 15.18
CA ILE A 219 8.31 3.27 16.35
C ILE A 219 9.06 1.94 16.43
N THR A 220 9.08 1.20 15.31
CA THR A 220 9.88 -0.01 15.12
C THR A 220 10.61 0.05 13.79
N ASP A 221 11.84 -0.46 13.74
CA ASP A 221 12.60 -0.63 12.50
C ASP A 221 13.50 -1.88 12.60
N PRO A 222 12.89 -3.08 12.55
CA PRO A 222 13.59 -4.32 12.91
C PRO A 222 14.76 -4.64 11.98
N ASN A 223 14.71 -4.16 10.72
CA ASN A 223 15.72 -4.41 9.70
C ASN A 223 16.54 -3.16 9.34
N THR A 224 16.37 -2.03 10.07
CA THR A 224 17.07 -0.76 9.82
C THR A 224 16.86 -0.23 8.39
N LEU A 225 15.60 -0.19 7.94
CA LEU A 225 15.19 0.10 6.57
C LEU A 225 14.45 1.44 6.39
N LYS A 226 14.25 2.25 7.43
CA LYS A 226 13.37 3.44 7.30
C LYS A 226 13.85 4.47 6.26
N ASP A 227 15.17 4.65 6.08
CA ASP A 227 15.77 5.71 5.24
C ASP A 227 16.49 5.16 3.99
N VAL A 228 16.22 3.91 3.59
CA VAL A 228 16.96 3.28 2.48
C VAL A 228 16.29 3.46 1.11
N GLY A 229 15.02 3.88 1.07
CA GLY A 229 14.22 3.87 -0.16
C GLY A 229 13.81 2.44 -0.56
N ALA A 230 13.39 2.28 -1.81
CA ALA A 230 13.05 0.96 -2.37
C ALA A 230 14.33 0.22 -2.80
N VAL A 231 14.56 -0.95 -2.21
CA VAL A 231 15.75 -1.78 -2.42
C VAL A 231 15.33 -3.24 -2.59
N MET A 232 15.63 -3.83 -3.75
CA MET A 232 15.12 -5.14 -4.16
C MET A 232 15.45 -6.29 -3.18
N ASP A 233 16.58 -6.23 -2.47
CA ASP A 233 16.97 -7.25 -1.49
C ASP A 233 16.14 -7.19 -0.19
N ASN A 234 15.30 -6.16 -0.04
CA ASN A 234 14.41 -5.94 1.10
C ASN A 234 12.94 -6.20 0.77
N TYR A 235 12.67 -6.75 -0.41
CA TYR A 235 11.34 -7.00 -0.94
C TYR A 235 10.36 -7.69 0.02
N GLU A 236 10.83 -8.73 0.72
CA GLU A 236 10.03 -9.52 1.68
C GLU A 236 10.31 -9.16 3.14
N LYS A 237 11.22 -8.21 3.41
CA LYS A 237 11.62 -7.88 4.78
C LYS A 237 10.58 -6.98 5.43
N GLU A 238 10.36 -7.18 6.73
CA GLU A 238 9.56 -6.25 7.53
C GLU A 238 10.23 -4.87 7.54
N LYS A 239 9.47 -3.84 7.12
CA LYS A 239 9.91 -2.45 7.04
C LYS A 239 9.49 -1.69 8.30
N ALA A 240 10.02 -0.47 8.42
CA ALA A 240 9.77 0.34 9.60
C ALA A 240 8.27 0.68 9.77
N ASN A 241 7.82 0.70 11.02
CA ASN A 241 6.60 1.37 11.44
C ASN A 241 6.96 2.76 11.97
N ALA A 242 6.50 3.84 11.33
CA ALA A 242 6.86 5.20 11.69
C ALA A 242 5.77 5.91 12.51
N LYS A 243 6.20 6.84 13.38
CA LYS A 243 5.29 7.70 14.13
C LYS A 243 4.72 8.79 13.21
N ALA A 244 3.41 9.03 13.33
CA ALA A 244 2.73 10.06 12.57
C ALA A 244 1.58 10.72 13.35
N GLU A 245 1.14 11.89 12.87
CA GLU A 245 -0.03 12.61 13.37
C GLU A 245 -0.99 12.95 12.22
N ILE A 246 -2.25 13.26 12.54
CA ILE A 246 -3.26 13.63 11.54
C ILE A 246 -2.80 14.84 10.72
N GLY A 247 -2.90 14.73 9.40
CA GLY A 247 -2.44 15.74 8.44
C GLY A 247 -0.95 15.67 8.11
N LYS A 248 -0.18 14.77 8.71
CA LYS A 248 1.23 14.55 8.34
C LYS A 248 1.29 13.90 6.96
N GLU A 249 2.14 14.45 6.09
CA GLU A 249 2.44 13.86 4.80
C GLU A 249 3.51 12.78 4.94
N ILE A 250 3.28 11.64 4.29
CA ILE A 250 4.13 10.46 4.28
C ILE A 250 4.63 10.25 2.84
N PRO A 251 5.92 10.47 2.56
CA PRO A 251 6.49 10.28 1.24
C PRO A 251 6.91 8.82 1.02
N TYR A 252 6.58 8.28 -0.15
CA TYR A 252 6.87 6.90 -0.56
C TYR A 252 7.72 6.86 -1.83
N GLU A 253 8.45 5.77 -1.98
CA GLU A 253 9.19 5.42 -3.18
C GLU A 253 8.96 3.94 -3.48
N ALA A 254 8.61 3.63 -4.73
CA ALA A 254 8.58 2.28 -5.27
C ALA A 254 9.54 2.19 -6.46
N LYS A 255 10.15 1.03 -6.66
CA LYS A 255 11.19 0.86 -7.69
C LYS A 255 11.06 -0.49 -8.36
N ALA A 256 11.12 -0.51 -9.69
CA ALA A 256 11.10 -1.72 -10.51
C ALA A 256 12.40 -1.85 -11.31
N GLU A 257 13.03 -3.02 -11.29
CA GLU A 257 14.18 -3.37 -12.13
C GLU A 257 13.70 -4.26 -13.29
N LEU A 258 13.86 -3.75 -14.51
CA LEU A 258 13.54 -4.43 -15.76
C LEU A 258 14.84 -4.97 -16.37
N PRO A 259 14.95 -6.29 -16.57
CA PRO A 259 16.19 -6.88 -17.02
C PRO A 259 16.47 -6.63 -18.50
N LYS A 260 17.75 -6.52 -18.85
CA LYS A 260 18.24 -6.37 -20.21
C LYS A 260 17.70 -7.48 -21.11
N GLY A 261 17.24 -7.11 -22.31
CA GLY A 261 16.77 -8.03 -23.35
C GLY A 261 15.34 -8.53 -23.14
N ALA A 262 14.67 -8.15 -22.04
CA ALA A 262 13.24 -8.40 -21.87
C ALA A 262 12.40 -7.53 -22.81
N VAL A 263 11.23 -8.05 -23.18
CA VAL A 263 10.21 -7.32 -23.94
C VAL A 263 8.92 -7.30 -23.10
N PHE A 264 8.40 -6.10 -22.90
CA PHE A 264 7.18 -5.85 -22.14
C PHE A 264 6.01 -5.56 -23.08
N THR A 265 4.96 -6.37 -22.97
CA THR A 265 3.68 -6.18 -23.69
C THR A 265 2.62 -5.51 -22.81
N ASN A 266 2.81 -5.59 -21.50
CA ASN A 266 2.02 -4.88 -20.52
C ASN A 266 2.91 -4.49 -19.34
N LEU A 267 2.68 -3.32 -18.75
CA LEU A 267 3.35 -2.87 -17.54
C LEU A 267 2.41 -1.91 -16.79
N ASP A 268 2.02 -2.28 -15.58
CA ASP A 268 1.14 -1.52 -14.72
C ASP A 268 1.70 -1.47 -13.30
N LEU A 269 1.50 -0.33 -12.63
CA LEU A 269 1.69 -0.20 -11.19
C LEU A 269 0.36 0.24 -10.58
N ALA A 270 -0.17 -0.50 -9.61
CA ALA A 270 -1.32 -0.08 -8.82
C ALA A 270 -0.91 0.05 -7.36
N ASP A 271 -1.36 1.10 -6.67
CA ASP A 271 -1.19 1.24 -5.22
C ASP A 271 -2.52 1.54 -4.55
N SER A 272 -2.71 1.01 -3.36
CA SER A 272 -3.93 1.08 -2.56
C SER A 272 -3.56 1.40 -1.12
N MET A 273 -4.12 2.47 -0.58
CA MET A 273 -3.85 2.91 0.78
C MET A 273 -4.97 2.53 1.73
N ASP A 274 -4.61 2.20 2.97
CA ASP A 274 -5.58 2.03 4.05
C ASP A 274 -6.34 3.32 4.34
N LYS A 275 -7.50 3.21 4.99
CA LYS A 275 -8.38 4.34 5.27
C LYS A 275 -7.74 5.47 6.08
N GLY A 276 -6.80 5.13 6.96
CA GLY A 276 -6.03 6.08 7.76
C GLY A 276 -5.02 6.93 6.95
N LEU A 277 -4.83 6.61 5.66
CA LEU A 277 -3.98 7.33 4.72
C LEU A 277 -4.82 7.83 3.57
N LYS A 278 -4.53 9.02 3.04
CA LYS A 278 -5.17 9.54 1.83
C LYS A 278 -4.13 9.81 0.77
N TYR A 279 -4.29 9.24 -0.41
CA TYR A 279 -3.40 9.52 -1.53
C TYR A 279 -3.44 11.00 -1.94
N ASN A 280 -2.28 11.64 -2.07
CA ASN A 280 -2.14 13.04 -2.48
C ASN A 280 -2.18 13.14 -4.01
N ALA A 281 -3.37 12.94 -4.59
CA ALA A 281 -3.58 12.97 -6.03
C ALA A 281 -3.21 14.31 -6.70
N ASP A 282 -3.22 15.41 -5.95
CA ASP A 282 -2.79 16.73 -6.40
C ASP A 282 -1.28 16.81 -6.68
N LYS A 283 -0.48 15.97 -6.00
CA LYS A 283 0.97 15.87 -6.21
C LYS A 283 1.36 14.88 -7.31
N LYS A 284 0.43 13.99 -7.70
CA LYS A 284 0.60 12.91 -8.67
C LYS A 284 1.77 11.97 -8.34
N VAL A 285 1.88 10.90 -9.14
CA VAL A 285 3.06 10.02 -9.16
C VAL A 285 4.10 10.62 -10.10
N THR A 286 5.34 10.75 -9.63
CA THR A 286 6.49 11.08 -10.48
C THR A 286 7.21 9.81 -10.88
N ILE A 287 7.56 9.68 -12.16
CA ILE A 287 8.24 8.51 -12.74
C ILE A 287 9.58 8.93 -13.30
N THR A 288 10.63 8.20 -12.93
CA THR A 288 11.98 8.37 -13.48
C THR A 288 12.54 7.02 -13.93
N VAL A 289 13.42 7.04 -14.94
CA VAL A 289 14.03 5.83 -15.49
C VAL A 289 15.55 5.98 -15.52
N GLU A 290 16.25 5.00 -14.97
CA GLU A 290 17.71 4.92 -14.95
C GLU A 290 18.18 3.64 -15.64
N PRO A 291 19.19 3.70 -16.53
CA PRO A 291 19.79 4.91 -17.09
C PRO A 291 18.77 5.73 -17.90
N ALA A 292 19.04 7.03 -18.04
CA ALA A 292 18.16 7.93 -18.79
C ALA A 292 17.91 7.41 -20.21
N LEU A 293 16.63 7.43 -20.61
CA LEU A 293 16.21 7.08 -21.96
C LEU A 293 16.64 8.15 -22.98
N ASP A 294 16.84 7.74 -24.23
CA ASP A 294 17.13 8.68 -25.34
C ASP A 294 16.03 9.74 -25.50
N LYS A 295 14.78 9.35 -25.22
CA LYS A 295 13.64 10.24 -25.07
C LYS A 295 12.94 9.92 -23.76
N ALA A 296 12.80 10.92 -22.90
CA ALA A 296 12.07 10.78 -21.65
C ALA A 296 10.63 10.31 -21.89
N LEU A 297 10.03 9.69 -20.87
CA LEU A 297 8.62 9.33 -20.88
C LEU A 297 7.77 10.58 -20.63
N GLU A 298 6.66 10.67 -21.34
CA GLU A 298 5.71 11.77 -21.31
C GLU A 298 4.34 11.26 -20.80
N GLU A 299 3.83 11.86 -19.72
CA GLU A 299 2.50 11.57 -19.19
C GLU A 299 1.42 11.84 -20.26
N ASN A 300 0.41 10.97 -20.31
CA ASN A 300 -0.69 10.94 -21.30
C ASN A 300 -0.27 10.61 -22.75
N THR A 301 1.01 10.28 -22.98
CA THR A 301 1.49 9.76 -24.28
C THR A 301 2.14 8.40 -24.14
N ASP A 302 3.05 8.27 -23.18
CA ASP A 302 3.81 7.04 -22.92
C ASP A 302 3.26 6.28 -21.72
N TYR A 303 2.63 6.97 -20.78
CA TYR A 303 1.95 6.36 -19.63
C TYR A 303 0.81 7.26 -19.15
N THR A 304 -0.17 6.69 -18.46
CA THR A 304 -1.24 7.43 -17.79
C THR A 304 -1.17 7.19 -16.29
N VAL A 305 -1.56 8.19 -15.50
CA VAL A 305 -1.75 8.07 -14.05
C VAL A 305 -3.20 8.38 -13.76
N THR A 306 -3.91 7.40 -13.19
CA THR A 306 -5.33 7.50 -12.87
C THR A 306 -5.57 7.27 -11.39
N ASN A 307 -6.46 8.05 -10.80
CA ASN A 307 -6.87 7.83 -9.41
C ASN A 307 -7.85 6.66 -9.37
N VAL A 308 -7.63 5.72 -8.45
CA VAL A 308 -8.50 4.56 -8.26
C VAL A 308 -8.74 4.42 -6.77
N GLY A 309 -9.97 4.70 -6.32
CA GLY A 309 -10.32 4.72 -4.91
C GLY A 309 -9.35 5.60 -4.10
N ASN A 310 -8.83 5.04 -3.01
CA ASN A 310 -7.79 5.67 -2.19
C ASN A 310 -6.37 5.26 -2.65
N GLY A 311 -6.04 5.58 -3.88
CA GLY A 311 -4.79 5.16 -4.51
C GLY A 311 -4.71 5.56 -5.98
N PHE A 312 -3.88 4.86 -6.73
CA PHE A 312 -3.65 5.17 -8.14
C PHE A 312 -3.32 3.92 -8.96
N LYS A 313 -3.45 4.07 -10.27
CA LYS A 313 -2.93 3.16 -11.28
C LYS A 313 -2.06 3.95 -12.27
N VAL A 314 -0.84 3.48 -12.48
CA VAL A 314 0.00 3.85 -13.61
C VAL A 314 -0.13 2.77 -14.67
N HIS A 315 -0.50 3.14 -15.89
CA HIS A 315 -0.53 2.25 -17.04
C HIS A 315 0.46 2.75 -18.09
N PHE A 316 1.39 1.91 -18.54
CA PHE A 316 2.30 2.27 -19.62
C PHE A 316 1.62 1.99 -20.97
N GLU A 317 1.42 3.05 -21.74
CA GLU A 317 0.87 2.96 -23.08
C GLU A 317 1.89 2.30 -24.02
N GLN A 318 1.41 1.79 -25.16
CA GLN A 318 2.27 1.09 -26.12
C GLN A 318 3.51 1.90 -26.53
N LYS A 319 3.39 3.23 -26.66
CA LYS A 319 4.54 4.11 -26.97
C LYS A 319 5.59 4.13 -25.86
N GLY A 320 5.16 4.11 -24.61
CA GLY A 320 6.05 4.03 -23.46
C GLY A 320 6.73 2.66 -23.37
N LEU A 321 5.97 1.58 -23.59
CA LEU A 321 6.53 0.24 -23.68
C LEU A 321 7.56 0.14 -24.81
N ASP A 322 7.29 0.72 -25.98
CA ASP A 322 8.23 0.73 -27.10
C ASP A 322 9.54 1.45 -26.73
N LYS A 323 9.47 2.59 -26.01
CA LYS A 323 10.66 3.29 -25.48
C LYS A 323 11.44 2.45 -24.47
N LEU A 324 10.75 1.82 -23.51
CA LEU A 324 11.36 0.98 -22.48
C LEU A 324 12.01 -0.27 -23.08
N ASN A 325 11.28 -1.00 -23.93
CA ASN A 325 11.78 -2.19 -24.63
C ASN A 325 13.00 -1.86 -25.46
N LYS A 326 12.99 -0.70 -26.15
CA LYS A 326 14.13 -0.26 -26.95
C LYS A 326 15.38 -0.05 -26.10
N ALA A 327 15.24 0.60 -24.94
CA ALA A 327 16.36 0.82 -24.03
C ALA A 327 16.83 -0.48 -23.37
N ALA A 328 15.90 -1.39 -23.06
CA ALA A 328 16.18 -2.69 -22.46
C ALA A 328 17.00 -3.61 -23.38
N GLU A 329 17.00 -3.43 -24.71
CA GLU A 329 17.89 -4.20 -25.62
C GLU A 329 19.36 -4.16 -25.18
N ALA A 330 19.81 -3.01 -24.65
CA ALA A 330 21.22 -2.79 -24.36
C ALA A 330 21.58 -2.86 -22.86
N LYS A 331 20.64 -2.59 -21.95
CA LYS A 331 20.92 -2.35 -20.52
C LYS A 331 19.75 -2.80 -19.64
N ASP A 332 20.05 -3.13 -18.39
CA ASP A 332 19.02 -3.20 -17.35
C ASP A 332 18.46 -1.79 -17.10
N LEU A 333 17.16 -1.70 -16.83
CA LEU A 333 16.48 -0.44 -16.52
C LEU A 333 15.93 -0.47 -15.10
N SER A 334 15.89 0.69 -14.47
CA SER A 334 15.33 0.92 -13.15
C SER A 334 14.30 2.03 -13.26
N ILE A 335 13.03 1.72 -12.98
CA ILE A 335 11.94 2.69 -12.94
C ILE A 335 11.65 3.02 -11.48
N THR A 336 11.74 4.29 -11.11
CA THR A 336 11.41 4.79 -9.76
C THR A 336 10.12 5.60 -9.81
N PHE A 337 9.21 5.28 -8.91
CA PHE A 337 7.91 5.93 -8.70
C PHE A 337 7.92 6.62 -7.33
N THR A 338 7.73 7.94 -7.29
CA THR A 338 7.63 8.68 -6.02
C THR A 338 6.28 9.36 -5.90
N TYR A 339 5.68 9.29 -4.72
CA TYR A 339 4.34 9.80 -4.42
C TYR A 339 4.20 9.96 -2.90
N SER A 340 3.06 10.47 -2.44
CA SER A 340 2.82 10.66 -1.01
C SER A 340 1.37 10.40 -0.60
N ALA A 341 1.18 10.17 0.69
CA ALA A 341 -0.13 10.12 1.33
C ALA A 341 -0.19 11.09 2.51
N THR A 342 -1.39 11.48 2.92
CA THR A 342 -1.62 12.27 4.14
C THR A 342 -2.37 11.43 5.16
N VAL A 343 -1.93 11.43 6.42
CA VAL A 343 -2.64 10.74 7.51
C VAL A 343 -3.99 11.41 7.77
N THR A 344 -5.05 10.63 7.87
CA THR A 344 -6.44 11.10 8.00
C THR A 344 -6.98 10.89 9.41
N ALA A 345 -8.13 11.49 9.69
CA ALA A 345 -8.86 11.29 10.95
C ALA A 345 -9.52 9.91 11.08
N ASP A 346 -9.55 9.11 10.01
CA ASP A 346 -9.97 7.71 10.03
C ASP A 346 -8.92 6.76 10.61
N ALA A 347 -7.71 7.26 10.86
CA ALA A 347 -6.64 6.51 11.52
C ALA A 347 -7.09 5.99 12.90
N ILE A 348 -7.00 4.67 13.10
CA ILE A 348 -7.30 4.03 14.37
C ILE A 348 -6.05 4.13 15.25
N VAL A 349 -6.22 4.63 16.47
CA VAL A 349 -5.14 4.76 17.44
C VAL A 349 -4.46 3.40 17.68
N ASP A 350 -3.13 3.39 17.61
CA ASP A 350 -2.27 2.22 17.82
C ASP A 350 -2.45 1.08 16.80
N LYS A 351 -3.28 1.24 15.75
CA LYS A 351 -3.34 0.32 14.62
C LYS A 351 -2.39 0.81 13.51
N PRO A 352 -1.37 0.02 13.11
CA PRO A 352 -0.56 0.33 11.96
C PRO A 352 -1.40 0.41 10.68
N MET A 353 -1.10 1.39 9.84
CA MET A 353 -1.70 1.55 8.51
C MET A 353 -0.60 1.56 7.45
N ASP A 354 -0.92 1.07 6.27
CA ASP A 354 0.04 0.93 5.19
C ASP A 354 -0.59 1.22 3.82
N ASN A 355 0.23 1.04 2.79
CA ASN A 355 -0.21 1.06 1.41
C ASN A 355 0.46 -0.07 0.63
N HIS A 356 -0.25 -0.67 -0.30
CA HIS A 356 0.21 -1.83 -1.04
C HIS A 356 0.33 -1.53 -2.52
N ALA A 357 1.57 -1.45 -3.01
CA ALA A 357 1.84 -1.33 -4.42
C ALA A 357 2.05 -2.71 -5.06
N THR A 358 1.47 -2.93 -6.22
CA THR A 358 1.64 -4.14 -7.02
C THR A 358 2.09 -3.72 -8.42
N ILE A 359 3.19 -4.29 -8.88
CA ILE A 359 3.58 -4.19 -10.29
C ILE A 359 3.14 -5.44 -11.04
N THR A 360 2.52 -5.25 -12.20
CA THR A 360 2.01 -6.31 -13.07
C THR A 360 2.63 -6.12 -14.45
N TYR A 361 3.18 -7.18 -15.03
CA TYR A 361 3.81 -7.12 -16.35
C TYR A 361 3.50 -8.34 -17.23
N ASN A 362 3.49 -8.15 -18.56
CA ASN A 362 3.29 -9.20 -19.58
C ASN A 362 1.99 -10.01 -19.47
N HIS A 363 1.00 -9.48 -18.76
CA HIS A 363 -0.37 -9.96 -18.74
C HIS A 363 -1.28 -8.83 -18.29
N VAL A 364 -2.56 -8.97 -18.56
CA VAL A 364 -3.58 -8.00 -18.14
C VAL A 364 -3.69 -8.03 -16.61
N PRO A 365 -3.74 -6.87 -15.94
CA PRO A 365 -3.95 -6.81 -14.49
C PRO A 365 -5.24 -7.52 -14.08
N PRO A 366 -5.26 -8.16 -12.92
CA PRO A 366 -6.42 -8.90 -12.44
C PRO A 366 -7.56 -7.96 -12.11
N GLN A 367 -8.76 -8.53 -11.94
CA GLN A 367 -9.90 -7.78 -11.42
C GLN A 367 -9.51 -7.15 -10.06
N PRO A 368 -9.68 -5.82 -9.88
CA PRO A 368 -9.16 -5.13 -8.70
C PRO A 368 -9.92 -5.43 -7.40
N SER A 369 -11.20 -5.83 -7.51
CA SER A 369 -12.07 -6.19 -6.38
C SER A 369 -13.27 -6.99 -6.87
N SER A 370 -14.01 -7.60 -5.96
CA SER A 370 -15.30 -8.23 -6.27
C SER A 370 -16.31 -7.26 -6.90
N ASP A 371 -17.34 -7.82 -7.54
CA ASP A 371 -18.56 -7.08 -7.84
C ASP A 371 -19.18 -6.49 -6.57
N LYS A 372 -20.02 -5.46 -6.72
CA LYS A 372 -20.73 -4.85 -5.59
C LYS A 372 -21.89 -5.71 -5.08
N PHE A 373 -22.05 -5.79 -3.77
CA PHE A 373 -23.16 -6.47 -3.10
C PHE A 373 -23.46 -5.86 -1.73
N THR A 374 -24.64 -6.16 -1.19
CA THR A 374 -25.09 -5.68 0.12
C THR A 374 -24.85 -6.74 1.19
N PRO A 375 -24.62 -6.34 2.45
CA PRO A 375 -24.51 -7.28 3.55
C PRO A 375 -25.84 -8.00 3.82
N VAL A 376 -25.76 -9.19 4.43
CA VAL A 376 -26.90 -9.94 4.97
C VAL A 376 -26.68 -10.08 6.46
N ASN A 377 -27.68 -9.69 7.27
CA ASN A 377 -27.55 -9.60 8.73
C ASN A 377 -26.39 -8.71 9.18
N LYS A 378 -26.11 -7.62 8.44
CA LYS A 378 -24.94 -6.74 8.67
C LYS A 378 -23.58 -7.43 8.55
N GLU A 379 -23.51 -8.53 7.80
CA GLU A 379 -22.31 -9.34 7.60
C GLU A 379 -21.96 -9.51 6.11
N ILE A 380 -20.66 -9.57 5.82
CA ILE A 380 -20.09 -10.04 4.55
C ILE A 380 -19.09 -11.14 4.86
N LYS A 381 -19.24 -12.29 4.19
CA LYS A 381 -18.39 -13.47 4.39
C LYS A 381 -17.36 -13.58 3.29
N VAL A 382 -16.12 -13.81 3.66
CA VAL A 382 -15.00 -14.08 2.74
C VAL A 382 -14.62 -15.55 2.88
N THR A 383 -14.60 -16.27 1.77
CA THR A 383 -14.12 -17.66 1.68
C THR A 383 -12.93 -17.73 0.73
N LYS A 384 -11.95 -18.59 1.04
CA LYS A 384 -10.70 -18.69 0.28
C LYS A 384 -10.61 -20.01 -0.47
N THR A 385 -10.14 -19.94 -1.72
CA THR A 385 -9.65 -21.08 -2.49
C THR A 385 -8.34 -20.74 -3.19
N TRP A 386 -7.62 -21.78 -3.63
CA TRP A 386 -6.37 -21.70 -4.38
C TRP A 386 -6.51 -22.60 -5.61
N ALA A 387 -6.13 -22.09 -6.80
CA ALA A 387 -6.30 -22.80 -8.06
C ALA A 387 -5.55 -24.16 -8.08
N ASP A 388 -4.39 -24.22 -7.43
CA ASP A 388 -3.56 -25.42 -7.29
C ASP A 388 -4.03 -26.33 -6.13
N GLY A 389 -5.14 -26.00 -5.46
CA GLY A 389 -5.76 -26.76 -4.38
C GLY A 389 -5.13 -26.59 -3.00
N ALA A 390 -3.81 -26.43 -2.90
CA ALA A 390 -3.10 -26.23 -1.63
C ALA A 390 -2.84 -24.73 -1.36
N ALA A 391 -3.04 -24.32 -0.10
CA ALA A 391 -2.62 -23.00 0.34
C ALA A 391 -1.08 -22.93 0.43
N PRO A 392 -0.45 -21.83 -0.01
CA PRO A 392 0.98 -21.62 0.18
C PRO A 392 1.32 -21.49 1.66
N THR A 393 2.52 -21.93 2.05
CA THR A 393 3.05 -21.70 3.40
C THR A 393 3.49 -20.25 3.57
N ASP A 394 3.30 -19.69 4.77
CA ASP A 394 3.84 -18.39 5.19
C ASP A 394 3.50 -17.19 4.29
N ILE A 395 2.33 -17.24 3.63
CA ILE A 395 1.83 -16.13 2.82
C ILE A 395 0.99 -15.16 3.66
N THR A 396 1.23 -13.87 3.45
CA THR A 396 0.42 -12.77 3.99
C THR A 396 -0.70 -12.44 2.99
N VAL A 397 -1.93 -12.31 3.49
CA VAL A 397 -3.11 -11.95 2.68
C VAL A 397 -3.83 -10.80 3.36
N LYS A 398 -4.02 -9.69 2.66
CA LYS A 398 -4.80 -8.56 3.16
C LYS A 398 -6.13 -8.47 2.46
N TYR A 399 -7.20 -8.37 3.24
CA TYR A 399 -8.53 -8.02 2.73
C TYR A 399 -8.83 -6.57 3.04
N VAL A 400 -9.23 -5.84 2.01
CA VAL A 400 -9.75 -4.47 2.13
C VAL A 400 -11.23 -4.50 1.75
N LEU A 401 -12.07 -4.11 2.70
CA LEU A 401 -13.48 -3.85 2.45
C LEU A 401 -13.58 -2.44 1.87
N LEU A 402 -14.21 -2.34 0.69
CA LEU A 402 -14.40 -1.09 -0.03
C LEU A 402 -15.88 -0.71 -0.04
N ASP A 403 -16.16 0.59 -0.13
CA ASP A 403 -17.49 1.08 -0.48
C ASP A 403 -17.77 0.97 -2.00
N GLU A 404 -18.91 1.49 -2.46
CA GLU A 404 -19.28 1.44 -3.87
C GLU A 404 -18.37 2.25 -4.81
N ASN A 405 -17.63 3.22 -4.26
CA ASN A 405 -16.71 4.13 -4.95
C ASN A 405 -15.24 3.70 -4.83
N ASP A 406 -15.00 2.45 -4.40
CA ASP A 406 -13.65 1.88 -4.21
C ASP A 406 -12.84 2.56 -3.10
N MET A 407 -13.49 3.24 -2.16
CA MET A 407 -12.84 3.80 -0.98
C MET A 407 -12.76 2.76 0.13
N PRO A 408 -11.61 2.60 0.82
CA PRO A 408 -11.47 1.66 1.92
C PRO A 408 -12.34 2.08 3.10
N VAL A 409 -13.07 1.12 3.65
CA VAL A 409 -13.87 1.31 4.87
C VAL A 409 -13.30 0.56 6.07
N ALA A 410 -12.64 -0.57 5.82
CA ALA A 410 -12.00 -1.42 6.82
C ALA A 410 -11.00 -2.36 6.12
N ASP A 411 -10.01 -2.82 6.85
CA ASP A 411 -8.96 -3.72 6.36
C ASP A 411 -8.55 -4.72 7.44
N VAL A 412 -8.16 -5.93 7.03
CA VAL A 412 -7.61 -6.97 7.91
C VAL A 412 -6.49 -7.73 7.19
N THR A 413 -5.40 -7.98 7.90
CA THR A 413 -4.24 -8.70 7.36
C THR A 413 -4.06 -10.04 8.05
N PHE A 414 -4.19 -11.12 7.29
CA PHE A 414 -3.79 -12.46 7.70
C PHE A 414 -2.27 -12.58 7.62
N LYS A 415 -1.61 -12.77 8.78
CA LYS A 415 -0.17 -13.04 8.88
C LYS A 415 0.18 -14.48 8.54
N ASN A 416 -0.80 -15.37 8.66
CA ASN A 416 -0.78 -16.77 8.25
C ASN A 416 -2.24 -17.22 8.09
N ALA A 417 -2.48 -18.51 7.85
CA ALA A 417 -3.81 -19.05 7.58
C ALA A 417 -4.90 -18.62 8.59
N THR A 418 -4.61 -18.46 9.89
CA THR A 418 -5.65 -18.22 10.90
C THR A 418 -5.41 -17.00 11.79
N THR A 419 -4.23 -16.39 11.71
CA THR A 419 -3.85 -15.24 12.56
C THR A 419 -4.01 -13.94 11.80
N VAL A 420 -4.79 -13.01 12.34
CA VAL A 420 -4.96 -11.66 11.81
C VAL A 420 -4.28 -10.60 12.67
N ASP A 421 -4.00 -9.44 12.09
CA ASP A 421 -3.42 -8.26 12.74
C ASP A 421 -4.36 -7.53 13.72
N GLY A 422 -5.67 -7.67 13.55
CA GLY A 422 -6.67 -7.14 14.48
C GLY A 422 -8.09 -7.58 14.11
N THR A 423 -8.99 -7.52 15.10
CA THR A 423 -10.42 -7.84 14.90
C THR A 423 -11.34 -6.63 15.02
N ASP A 424 -10.89 -5.55 15.66
CA ASP A 424 -11.57 -4.25 15.62
C ASP A 424 -10.99 -3.47 14.45
N LEU A 425 -11.84 -3.19 13.45
CA LEU A 425 -11.44 -2.54 12.21
C LEU A 425 -11.91 -1.07 12.18
N GLY A 426 -12.38 -0.54 13.31
CA GLY A 426 -12.84 0.84 13.43
C GLY A 426 -14.28 1.05 12.95
N ASN A 427 -14.86 2.18 13.35
CA ASN A 427 -16.23 2.61 12.99
C ASN A 427 -17.32 1.54 13.23
N GLY A 428 -17.14 0.70 14.26
CA GLY A 428 -18.07 -0.37 14.61
C GLY A 428 -17.97 -1.61 13.73
N ILE A 429 -17.01 -1.65 12.80
CA ILE A 429 -16.73 -2.82 11.95
C ILE A 429 -15.78 -3.75 12.68
N THR A 430 -16.09 -5.04 12.69
CA THR A 430 -15.22 -6.07 13.26
C THR A 430 -15.01 -7.21 12.27
N PHE A 431 -13.95 -7.99 12.49
CA PHE A 431 -13.65 -9.18 11.70
C PHE A 431 -13.59 -10.42 12.57
N LYS A 432 -14.21 -11.50 12.10
CA LYS A 432 -14.16 -12.82 12.73
C LYS A 432 -13.55 -13.82 11.76
N VAL A 433 -12.41 -14.42 12.14
CA VAL A 433 -11.81 -15.54 11.40
C VAL A 433 -12.75 -16.76 11.47
N THR A 434 -12.99 -17.41 10.33
CA THR A 434 -13.87 -18.58 10.21
C THR A 434 -13.19 -19.80 9.58
N GLY A 435 -11.97 -19.64 9.06
CA GLY A 435 -11.15 -20.71 8.50
C GLY A 435 -9.86 -20.16 7.91
N ASP A 436 -9.14 -21.00 7.16
CA ASP A 436 -7.87 -20.64 6.55
C ASP A 436 -8.07 -19.50 5.53
N TYR A 437 -7.47 -18.35 5.81
CA TYR A 437 -7.60 -17.10 5.06
C TYR A 437 -9.07 -16.70 4.83
N ALA A 438 -9.97 -17.13 5.72
CA ALA A 438 -11.41 -16.94 5.61
C ALA A 438 -11.98 -16.27 6.86
N GLY A 439 -13.01 -15.46 6.68
CA GLY A 439 -13.62 -14.75 7.79
C GLY A 439 -14.88 -13.98 7.44
N THR A 440 -15.33 -13.15 8.37
CA THR A 440 -16.58 -12.40 8.25
C THR A 440 -16.39 -10.99 8.77
N PHE A 441 -16.62 -10.00 7.91
CA PHE A 441 -16.82 -8.61 8.30
C PHE A 441 -18.21 -8.47 8.93
N LYS A 442 -18.29 -7.81 10.07
CA LYS A 442 -19.52 -7.59 10.84
C LYS A 442 -19.69 -6.12 11.18
N GLY A 443 -20.93 -5.71 11.50
CA GLY A 443 -21.24 -4.33 11.88
C GLY A 443 -21.49 -3.42 10.67
N LEU A 444 -21.80 -4.00 9.52
CA LEU A 444 -22.01 -3.27 8.27
C LEU A 444 -23.42 -2.65 8.20
N GLU A 445 -23.54 -1.55 7.46
CA GLU A 445 -24.84 -0.91 7.22
C GLU A 445 -25.70 -1.71 6.23
N ASP A 446 -26.95 -2.02 6.60
CA ASP A 446 -27.90 -2.72 5.72
C ASP A 446 -28.25 -1.86 4.50
N GLY A 447 -28.38 -2.49 3.33
CA GLY A 447 -28.73 -1.83 2.07
C GLY A 447 -27.60 -1.02 1.40
N LYS A 448 -26.46 -0.81 2.08
CA LYS A 448 -25.27 -0.19 1.50
C LYS A 448 -24.47 -1.20 0.68
N ASN A 449 -23.94 -0.77 -0.46
CA ASN A 449 -23.11 -1.59 -1.32
C ASN A 449 -21.66 -1.58 -0.87
N TYR A 450 -21.02 -2.75 -0.91
CA TYR A 450 -19.60 -2.95 -0.62
C TYR A 450 -18.95 -3.82 -1.70
N LYS A 451 -17.63 -3.80 -1.73
CA LYS A 451 -16.77 -4.71 -2.50
C LYS A 451 -15.66 -5.25 -1.60
N VAL A 452 -15.09 -6.39 -1.96
CA VAL A 452 -13.92 -6.95 -1.27
C VAL A 452 -12.74 -6.99 -2.24
N LYS A 453 -11.61 -6.46 -1.81
CA LYS A 453 -10.32 -6.52 -2.50
C LYS A 453 -9.36 -7.38 -1.69
N GLU A 454 -8.67 -8.30 -2.34
CA GLU A 454 -7.54 -9.03 -1.78
C GLU A 454 -6.23 -8.45 -2.32
N ILE A 455 -5.24 -8.36 -1.44
CA ILE A 455 -3.86 -8.06 -1.79
C ILE A 455 -3.00 -9.23 -1.29
N VAL A 456 -2.26 -9.81 -2.23
CA VAL A 456 -1.44 -11.00 -2.00
C VAL A 456 -0.26 -10.97 -2.98
N ASN A 457 0.91 -11.40 -2.53
CA ASN A 457 2.10 -11.42 -3.37
C ASN A 457 2.16 -12.66 -4.26
N GLY A 458 2.42 -12.52 -5.56
CA GLY A 458 2.65 -13.65 -6.49
C GLY A 458 1.39 -14.42 -6.86
N TYR A 459 0.22 -13.91 -6.46
CA TYR A 459 -1.09 -14.49 -6.75
C TYR A 459 -2.06 -13.42 -7.21
N GLU A 460 -3.02 -13.85 -8.01
CA GLU A 460 -4.10 -13.01 -8.48
C GLU A 460 -5.46 -13.51 -8.00
N PRO A 461 -6.24 -12.66 -7.31
CA PRO A 461 -7.54 -13.03 -6.82
C PRO A 461 -8.59 -12.98 -7.93
N GLY A 462 -9.31 -14.08 -8.10
CA GLY A 462 -10.58 -14.15 -8.82
C GLY A 462 -11.74 -14.13 -7.83
N TYR A 463 -12.80 -13.36 -8.11
CA TYR A 463 -13.92 -13.17 -7.20
C TYR A 463 -15.20 -13.79 -7.73
N THR A 464 -15.95 -14.48 -6.86
CA THR A 464 -17.32 -14.92 -7.14
C THR A 464 -18.23 -14.52 -5.99
N VAL A 465 -19.31 -13.79 -6.29
CA VAL A 465 -20.23 -13.23 -5.28
C VAL A 465 -21.56 -13.98 -5.27
N ALA A 466 -21.92 -14.53 -4.12
CA ALA A 466 -23.25 -15.07 -3.82
C ALA A 466 -24.05 -14.04 -3.00
N LYS A 467 -24.91 -13.27 -3.69
CA LYS A 467 -25.62 -12.10 -3.12
C LYS A 467 -26.64 -12.46 -2.05
N ASP A 468 -27.27 -13.63 -2.16
CA ASP A 468 -28.28 -14.15 -1.23
C ASP A 468 -27.71 -14.42 0.18
N THR A 469 -26.43 -14.79 0.25
CA THR A 469 -25.73 -15.07 1.51
C THR A 469 -24.69 -14.03 1.89
N ALA A 470 -24.55 -12.96 1.08
CA ALA A 470 -23.47 -11.97 1.16
C ALA A 470 -22.08 -12.61 1.28
N THR A 471 -21.81 -13.63 0.46
CA THR A 471 -20.54 -14.35 0.45
C THR A 471 -19.74 -14.00 -0.79
N VAL A 472 -18.47 -13.64 -0.60
CA VAL A 472 -17.46 -13.56 -1.66
C VAL A 472 -16.50 -14.75 -1.53
N THR A 473 -16.33 -15.47 -2.63
CA THR A 473 -15.27 -16.49 -2.78
C THR A 473 -14.10 -15.86 -3.49
N VAL A 474 -12.91 -15.91 -2.89
CA VAL A 474 -11.67 -15.41 -3.48
C VAL A 474 -10.78 -16.61 -3.85
N ASN A 475 -10.65 -16.86 -5.15
CA ASN A 475 -9.82 -17.94 -5.70
C ASN A 475 -8.50 -17.37 -6.23
N ASN A 476 -7.37 -17.79 -5.65
CA ASN A 476 -6.05 -17.30 -6.07
C ASN A 476 -5.42 -18.18 -7.14
N THR A 477 -4.99 -17.56 -8.22
CA THR A 477 -4.14 -18.20 -9.24
C THR A 477 -2.71 -17.72 -9.07
N LYS A 478 -1.74 -18.64 -9.13
CA LYS A 478 -0.32 -18.27 -9.04
C LYS A 478 0.08 -17.46 -10.27
N THR A 479 0.51 -16.22 -10.05
CA THR A 479 0.94 -15.30 -11.10
C THR A 479 2.21 -14.58 -10.66
N PRO A 480 3.39 -15.18 -10.89
CA PRO A 480 4.68 -14.60 -10.49
C PRO A 480 5.01 -13.25 -11.14
N ASN A 481 4.31 -12.91 -12.22
CA ASN A 481 4.43 -11.63 -12.94
C ASN A 481 3.61 -10.48 -12.30
N SER A 482 2.99 -10.73 -11.14
CA SER A 482 2.34 -9.73 -10.28
C SER A 482 3.04 -9.73 -8.92
N ILE A 483 3.79 -8.67 -8.64
CA ILE A 483 4.74 -8.59 -7.52
C ILE A 483 4.28 -7.53 -6.52
N THR A 484 4.07 -7.91 -5.27
CA THR A 484 3.62 -7.03 -4.17
C THR A 484 4.59 -7.11 -2.99
N PRO A 485 5.45 -6.11 -2.72
CA PRO A 485 6.38 -6.11 -1.60
C PRO A 485 5.67 -5.99 -0.26
N THR A 486 6.39 -6.34 0.81
CA THR A 486 6.01 -5.90 2.15
C THR A 486 5.98 -4.36 2.19
N PRO A 487 4.94 -3.72 2.75
CA PRO A 487 4.91 -2.27 2.84
C PRO A 487 5.59 -1.75 4.12
N PRO A 488 6.09 -0.51 4.14
CA PRO A 488 6.32 0.21 5.39
C PRO A 488 4.99 0.59 6.04
N GLN A 489 5.00 0.86 7.34
CA GLN A 489 3.78 1.16 8.11
C GLN A 489 3.87 2.52 8.81
N VAL A 490 2.76 3.17 9.07
CA VAL A 490 2.69 4.33 9.96
C VAL A 490 1.64 4.12 11.04
N THR A 491 1.83 4.72 12.21
CA THR A 491 0.87 4.61 13.31
C THR A 491 0.68 5.97 13.98
N VAL A 492 -0.58 6.25 14.34
CA VAL A 492 -0.93 7.39 15.19
C VAL A 492 -1.26 6.91 16.59
N GLY A 493 -1.06 7.77 17.58
CA GLY A 493 -1.40 7.55 18.97
C GLY A 493 -2.55 8.41 19.47
N GLY A 494 -2.85 8.28 20.76
CA GLY A 494 -3.83 9.10 21.45
C GLY A 494 -3.75 8.94 22.96
N LYS A 495 -4.58 9.68 23.69
CA LYS A 495 -4.74 9.52 25.14
C LYS A 495 -6.18 9.83 25.59
N LYS A 496 -6.69 9.01 26.50
CA LYS A 496 -7.96 9.24 27.20
C LYS A 496 -7.71 9.80 28.60
N PHE A 497 -8.63 10.63 29.06
CA PHE A 497 -8.56 11.27 30.37
C PHE A 497 -9.90 11.23 31.09
N VAL A 498 -9.85 11.19 32.42
CA VAL A 498 -11.04 11.38 33.28
C VAL A 498 -10.74 12.42 34.34
N LYS A 499 -11.49 13.51 34.31
CA LYS A 499 -11.49 14.57 35.29
C LYS A 499 -12.26 14.15 36.54
N THR A 500 -11.61 14.27 37.70
CA THR A 500 -12.20 13.94 39.00
C THR A 500 -11.92 15.00 40.07
N ASP A 501 -12.59 14.88 41.20
CA ASP A 501 -12.20 15.52 42.46
C ASP A 501 -10.91 14.90 43.02
N LYS A 502 -10.38 15.47 44.10
CA LYS A 502 -9.13 15.01 44.72
C LYS A 502 -9.20 13.56 45.18
N GLU A 503 -10.35 13.14 45.70
CA GLU A 503 -10.56 11.79 46.24
C GLU A 503 -10.84 10.76 45.15
N GLY A 504 -11.05 11.18 43.89
CA GLY A 504 -11.42 10.31 42.78
C GLY A 504 -12.84 9.77 42.85
N THR A 505 -13.65 10.26 43.79
CA THR A 505 -15.02 9.78 44.04
C THR A 505 -16.05 10.43 43.13
N ALA A 506 -15.76 11.63 42.62
CA ALA A 506 -16.66 12.38 41.75
C ALA A 506 -15.98 12.68 40.41
N ARG A 507 -16.65 12.31 39.32
CA ARG A 507 -16.29 12.71 37.95
C ARG A 507 -16.79 14.12 37.67
N LEU A 508 -15.96 14.98 37.08
CA LEU A 508 -16.21 16.42 36.98
C LEU A 508 -16.33 16.92 35.53
N ALA A 509 -17.44 17.59 35.24
CA ALA A 509 -17.71 18.21 33.96
C ALA A 509 -17.17 19.65 33.87
N GLY A 510 -16.86 20.09 32.65
CA GLY A 510 -16.59 21.49 32.35
C GLY A 510 -15.19 21.99 32.64
N ALA A 511 -14.24 21.09 32.92
CA ALA A 511 -12.83 21.45 32.87
C ALA A 511 -12.42 21.67 31.41
N GLU A 512 -11.71 22.75 31.12
CA GLU A 512 -11.18 23.04 29.78
C GLU A 512 -9.66 22.81 29.77
N PHE A 513 -9.18 22.14 28.72
CA PHE A 513 -7.78 21.78 28.54
C PHE A 513 -7.26 22.17 27.16
N VAL A 514 -5.97 22.47 27.09
CA VAL A 514 -5.20 22.51 25.84
C VAL A 514 -4.05 21.51 25.91
N ILE A 515 -3.67 20.94 24.77
CA ILE A 515 -2.56 19.98 24.69
C ILE A 515 -1.30 20.71 24.24
N GLN A 516 -0.20 20.54 24.97
CA GLN A 516 1.10 21.10 24.65
C GLN A 516 2.08 19.98 24.25
N ASN A 517 2.85 20.22 23.19
CA ASN A 517 3.90 19.32 22.72
C ASN A 517 5.11 19.40 23.66
N LYS A 518 5.60 18.25 24.16
CA LYS A 518 6.85 18.16 24.94
C LYS A 518 7.93 17.34 24.24
N ASN A 519 7.71 16.99 22.98
CA ASN A 519 8.72 16.38 22.13
C ASN A 519 9.78 17.42 21.75
N GLU A 520 10.98 16.94 21.46
CA GLU A 520 12.04 17.76 20.89
C GLU A 520 11.68 18.21 19.46
N GLY A 521 12.28 19.31 19.01
CA GLY A 521 12.14 19.82 17.64
C GLY A 521 11.37 21.14 17.53
N ALA A 522 10.98 21.50 16.32
CA ALA A 522 10.47 22.83 15.98
C ALA A 522 9.12 23.18 16.64
N ASN A 523 8.39 22.16 17.14
CA ASN A 523 7.08 22.31 17.78
C ASN A 523 7.14 22.17 19.30
N ALA A 524 8.33 22.02 19.90
CA ALA A 524 8.50 21.92 21.34
C ALA A 524 7.81 23.11 22.05
N ASP A 525 7.09 22.81 23.14
CA ASP A 525 6.35 23.76 23.97
C ASP A 525 5.20 24.52 23.28
N LYS A 526 4.87 24.21 22.03
CA LYS A 526 3.70 24.75 21.34
C LYS A 526 2.44 23.96 21.66
N TYR A 527 1.29 24.53 21.35
CA TYR A 527 -0.02 23.99 21.67
C TYR A 527 -0.73 23.45 20.43
N LEU A 528 -1.43 22.32 20.60
CA LEU A 528 -2.14 21.65 19.53
C LEU A 528 -3.28 22.52 19.01
N LYS A 529 -3.31 22.70 17.70
CA LYS A 529 -4.42 23.30 16.98
C LYS A 529 -4.86 22.35 15.87
N ILE A 530 -6.06 21.82 16.04
CA ILE A 530 -6.76 21.05 15.01
C ILE A 530 -7.34 22.04 14.01
N THR A 531 -6.98 21.87 12.75
CA THR A 531 -7.46 22.69 11.64
C THR A 531 -8.19 21.81 10.64
N GLU A 532 -9.22 22.37 10.01
CA GLU A 532 -9.96 21.72 8.93
C GLU A 532 -9.59 22.41 7.63
N LYS A 533 -9.12 21.64 6.64
CA LYS A 533 -8.72 22.19 5.36
C LYS A 533 -9.95 22.46 4.50
N ASP A 534 -10.08 23.70 4.03
CA ASP A 534 -11.12 24.16 3.08
C ASP A 534 -12.58 24.04 3.57
N ALA A 535 -12.81 23.82 4.86
CA ALA A 535 -14.13 23.70 5.47
C ALA A 535 -14.14 24.11 6.95
N THR A 536 -15.33 24.14 7.57
CA THR A 536 -15.52 24.50 9.00
C THR A 536 -16.52 23.58 9.72
N THR A 537 -16.83 22.42 9.14
CA THR A 537 -17.84 21.49 9.62
C THR A 537 -17.46 20.93 11.00
N TYR A 538 -16.23 20.44 11.15
CA TYR A 538 -15.73 19.96 12.42
C TYR A 538 -15.60 21.09 13.43
N ALA A 539 -15.01 22.23 13.04
CA ALA A 539 -14.87 23.37 13.93
C ALA A 539 -16.22 23.86 14.46
N THR A 540 -17.26 23.86 13.63
CA THR A 540 -18.63 24.22 14.01
C THR A 540 -19.24 23.18 14.95
N ALA A 541 -19.10 21.89 14.64
CA ALA A 541 -19.63 20.81 15.49
C ALA A 541 -18.91 20.73 16.85
N GLU A 542 -17.59 20.90 16.86
CA GLU A 542 -16.77 20.98 18.08
C GLU A 542 -17.19 22.17 18.94
N LYS A 543 -17.39 23.34 18.33
CA LYS A 543 -17.89 24.53 19.05
C LYS A 543 -19.28 24.28 19.62
N ALA A 544 -20.21 23.74 18.84
CA ALA A 544 -21.57 23.46 19.30
C ALA A 544 -21.59 22.46 20.47
N TYR A 545 -20.78 21.41 20.41
CA TYR A 545 -20.59 20.46 21.49
C TYR A 545 -20.04 21.12 22.75
N ASN A 546 -18.95 21.89 22.62
CA ASN A 546 -18.33 22.59 23.76
C ASN A 546 -19.27 23.63 24.38
N ASP A 547 -20.02 24.39 23.57
CA ASP A 547 -21.02 25.34 24.03
C ASP A 547 -22.17 24.65 24.79
N ALA A 548 -22.61 23.46 24.34
CA ALA A 548 -23.64 22.68 25.02
C ALA A 548 -23.16 22.17 26.39
N ILE A 549 -21.93 21.64 26.47
CA ILE A 549 -21.31 21.27 27.75
C ILE A 549 -21.24 22.48 28.67
N LYS A 550 -20.81 23.63 28.16
CA LYS A 550 -20.74 24.88 28.93
C LYS A 550 -22.12 25.27 29.47
N ALA A 551 -23.17 25.22 28.65
CA ALA A 551 -24.52 25.59 29.06
C ALA A 551 -25.07 24.70 30.19
N VAL A 552 -24.85 23.38 30.08
CA VAL A 552 -25.22 22.42 31.15
C VAL A 552 -24.47 22.73 32.44
N ASN A 553 -23.17 22.98 32.35
CA ASN A 553 -22.34 23.29 33.51
C ASN A 553 -22.71 24.61 34.18
N ASP A 554 -22.99 25.66 33.41
CA ASP A 554 -23.43 26.96 33.92
C ASP A 554 -24.79 26.84 34.65
N ALA A 555 -25.69 25.97 34.19
CA ALA A 555 -26.96 25.68 34.86
C ALA A 555 -26.74 24.90 36.16
N LEU A 556 -25.93 23.84 36.13
CA LEU A 556 -25.61 23.02 37.31
C LEU A 556 -24.89 23.82 38.40
N ALA A 557 -24.11 24.84 38.03
CA ALA A 557 -23.47 25.74 38.98
C ALA A 557 -24.48 26.61 39.78
N LYS A 558 -25.69 26.82 39.25
CA LYS A 558 -26.76 27.58 39.91
C LYS A 558 -27.71 26.71 40.74
N GLY A 559 -27.69 25.40 40.53
CA GLY A 559 -28.58 24.44 41.17
C GLY A 559 -28.86 23.24 40.27
N GLU A 560 -29.70 22.31 40.73
CA GLU A 560 -30.17 21.20 39.89
C GLU A 560 -30.95 21.73 38.67
N ILE A 561 -30.80 21.07 37.52
CA ILE A 561 -31.56 21.44 36.32
C ILE A 561 -33.02 21.04 36.55
N SER A 562 -33.91 22.03 36.53
CA SER A 562 -35.34 21.92 36.86
C SER A 562 -36.13 22.99 36.10
N ASP A 563 -37.46 22.99 36.21
CA ASP A 563 -38.33 24.07 35.66
C ASP A 563 -37.90 25.48 36.10
N ALA A 564 -37.33 25.60 37.30
CA ALA A 564 -36.86 26.86 37.88
C ALA A 564 -35.42 27.23 37.48
N ASN A 565 -34.62 26.27 37.00
CA ASN A 565 -33.23 26.44 36.61
C ASN A 565 -32.94 25.61 35.36
N LYS A 566 -33.30 26.16 34.19
CA LYS A 566 -33.17 25.48 32.91
C LYS A 566 -31.79 25.64 32.29
N ALA A 567 -31.33 24.61 31.57
CA ALA A 567 -30.18 24.71 30.68
C ALA A 567 -30.62 25.22 29.31
N ASN A 568 -29.89 26.17 28.72
CA ASN A 568 -30.17 26.67 27.36
C ASN A 568 -29.08 26.20 26.39
N ILE A 569 -29.41 25.24 25.52
CA ILE A 569 -28.49 24.71 24.52
C ILE A 569 -28.98 25.17 23.15
N ALA A 570 -28.17 26.01 22.48
CA ALA A 570 -28.46 26.56 21.16
C ALA A 570 -29.87 27.21 21.03
N GLY A 571 -30.33 27.90 22.08
CA GLY A 571 -31.62 28.58 22.11
C GLY A 571 -32.79 27.71 22.59
N GLN A 572 -32.59 26.40 22.78
CA GLN A 572 -33.60 25.49 23.33
C GLN A 572 -33.41 25.32 24.84
N GLU A 573 -34.48 25.47 25.61
CA GLU A 573 -34.47 25.26 27.06
C GLU A 573 -34.74 23.81 27.42
N TYR A 574 -34.02 23.33 28.44
CA TYR A 574 -34.15 22.00 29.02
C TYR A 574 -34.36 22.14 30.53
N ASP A 575 -35.47 21.61 31.02
CA ASP A 575 -35.89 21.63 32.42
C ASP A 575 -35.48 20.38 33.20
N ASN A 576 -34.82 19.42 32.56
CA ASN A 576 -34.33 18.22 33.19
C ASN A 576 -32.93 17.85 32.66
N LYS A 577 -32.10 17.31 33.56
CA LYS A 577 -30.70 16.99 33.26
C LYS A 577 -30.58 15.94 32.14
N ASP A 578 -31.41 14.90 32.17
CA ASP A 578 -31.31 13.78 31.24
C ASP A 578 -31.56 14.21 29.79
N ALA A 579 -32.57 15.05 29.54
CA ALA A 579 -32.85 15.60 28.22
C ALA A 579 -31.75 16.55 27.74
N ALA A 580 -31.22 17.40 28.63
CA ALA A 580 -30.09 18.26 28.30
C ALA A 580 -28.85 17.43 27.91
N MET A 581 -28.58 16.35 28.64
CA MET A 581 -27.47 15.43 28.36
C MET A 581 -27.69 14.59 27.10
N ALA A 582 -28.93 14.21 26.79
CA ALA A 582 -29.25 13.57 25.51
C ALA A 582 -28.91 14.49 24.32
N LYS A 583 -29.16 15.80 24.44
CA LYS A 583 -28.76 16.76 23.41
C LYS A 583 -27.26 16.93 23.29
N VAL A 584 -26.54 16.94 24.42
CA VAL A 584 -25.07 16.95 24.44
C VAL A 584 -24.52 15.72 23.72
N GLU A 585 -25.09 14.54 23.94
CA GLU A 585 -24.67 13.31 23.29
C GLU A 585 -24.94 13.33 21.78
N GLU A 586 -26.07 13.86 21.33
CA GLU A 586 -26.35 14.10 19.90
C GLU A 586 -25.27 14.98 19.26
N LEU A 587 -24.90 16.09 19.92
CA LEU A 587 -23.85 16.99 19.44
C LEU A 587 -22.46 16.36 19.48
N ARG A 588 -22.19 15.46 20.43
CA ARG A 588 -20.94 14.68 20.49
C ARG A 588 -20.84 13.76 19.28
N VAL A 589 -21.90 13.02 18.97
CA VAL A 589 -21.97 12.14 17.80
C VAL A 589 -21.79 12.94 16.52
N ALA A 590 -22.46 14.11 16.40
CA ALA A 590 -22.28 14.99 15.26
C ALA A 590 -20.83 15.49 15.11
N ARG A 591 -20.18 15.88 16.21
CA ARG A 591 -18.76 16.27 16.25
C ARG A 591 -17.85 15.13 15.82
N ASP A 592 -18.05 13.92 16.32
CA ASP A 592 -17.16 12.78 16.04
C ASP A 592 -17.31 12.29 14.59
N ASN A 593 -18.53 12.35 14.05
CA ASN A 593 -18.77 12.14 12.62
C ASN A 593 -18.07 13.21 11.78
N ALA A 594 -18.17 14.48 12.18
CA ALA A 594 -17.48 15.58 11.50
C ALA A 594 -15.95 15.48 11.61
N PHE A 595 -15.41 15.01 12.73
CA PHE A 595 -13.97 14.79 12.93
C PHE A 595 -13.43 13.82 11.88
N THR A 596 -14.13 12.71 11.69
CA THR A 596 -13.74 11.63 10.78
C THR A 596 -13.93 12.02 9.32
N ALA A 597 -15.03 12.73 9.00
CA ALA A 597 -15.33 13.17 7.63
C ALA A 597 -14.47 14.36 7.16
N ALA A 598 -13.95 15.17 8.09
CA ALA A 598 -13.18 16.35 7.78
C ALA A 598 -11.75 16.03 7.35
N ASN A 599 -11.22 16.82 6.41
CA ASN A 599 -9.80 16.80 6.05
C ASN A 599 -8.98 17.56 7.10
N LEU A 600 -8.81 16.94 8.27
CA LEU A 600 -8.13 17.56 9.41
C LEU A 600 -6.61 17.59 9.25
N SER A 601 -5.99 18.61 9.82
CA SER A 601 -4.55 18.75 9.93
C SER A 601 -4.16 19.30 11.30
N TYR A 602 -3.15 18.68 11.91
CA TYR A 602 -2.62 19.11 13.20
C TYR A 602 -1.52 20.13 12.98
N THR A 603 -1.65 21.26 13.68
CA THR A 603 -0.68 22.35 13.69
C THR A 603 -0.35 22.72 15.12
N TRP A 604 0.78 23.40 15.32
CA TRP A 604 1.31 23.72 16.63
C TRP A 604 1.49 25.24 16.78
N VAL A 605 0.71 25.86 17.66
CA VAL A 605 0.65 27.31 17.86
C VAL A 605 1.30 27.75 19.16
N GLU A 606 1.94 28.92 19.17
CA GLU A 606 2.65 29.46 20.35
C GLU A 606 1.71 29.80 21.52
N GLU A 607 0.52 30.33 21.21
CA GLU A 607 -0.38 30.87 22.22
C GLU A 607 -1.48 29.86 22.59
N ALA A 608 -1.54 29.45 23.86
CA ALA A 608 -2.55 28.54 24.39
C ALA A 608 -4.01 28.95 24.04
N LYS A 609 -4.31 30.26 24.02
CA LYS A 609 -5.65 30.76 23.67
C LYS A 609 -6.08 30.52 22.21
N LYS A 610 -5.14 30.18 21.32
CA LYS A 610 -5.40 29.86 19.90
C LYS A 610 -5.50 28.34 19.67
N ALA A 611 -5.15 27.54 20.66
CA ALA A 611 -5.16 26.08 20.60
C ALA A 611 -6.60 25.53 20.51
N THR A 612 -6.71 24.24 20.21
CA THR A 612 -7.98 23.51 20.34
C THR A 612 -8.26 23.24 21.82
N THR A 613 -9.49 23.55 22.24
CA THR A 613 -9.94 23.35 23.63
C THR A 613 -10.70 22.03 23.76
N PHE A 614 -10.23 21.18 24.66
CA PHE A 614 -10.88 19.93 25.04
C PHE A 614 -11.65 20.14 26.34
N THR A 615 -12.93 19.75 26.38
CA THR A 615 -13.79 19.95 27.54
C THR A 615 -14.21 18.61 28.15
N SER A 616 -14.10 18.46 29.47
CA SER A 616 -14.58 17.25 30.15
C SER A 616 -16.11 17.19 30.15
N ASN A 617 -16.67 16.04 29.76
CA ASN A 617 -18.12 15.83 29.76
C ASN A 617 -18.68 15.55 31.17
N ASP A 618 -19.97 15.25 31.28
CA ASP A 618 -20.67 14.90 32.53
C ASP A 618 -20.07 13.68 33.26
N LYS A 619 -19.40 12.80 32.52
CA LYS A 619 -18.67 11.63 33.03
C LYS A 619 -17.19 11.94 33.29
N GLY A 620 -16.80 13.22 33.24
CA GLY A 620 -15.43 13.71 33.38
C GLY A 620 -14.51 13.34 32.21
N GLN A 621 -15.03 12.72 31.15
CA GLN A 621 -14.24 12.17 30.05
C GLN A 621 -13.85 13.26 29.06
N PHE A 622 -12.62 13.16 28.56
CA PHE A 622 -12.19 13.78 27.31
C PHE A 622 -11.03 12.98 26.72
N GLU A 623 -10.73 13.17 25.44
CA GLU A 623 -9.67 12.44 24.76
C GLU A 623 -9.03 13.25 23.64
N VAL A 624 -7.80 12.88 23.30
CA VAL A 624 -7.09 13.34 22.11
C VAL A 624 -6.65 12.13 21.30
N LYS A 625 -6.88 12.16 19.99
CA LYS A 625 -6.55 11.09 19.04
C LYS A 625 -5.60 11.62 17.97
N GLY A 626 -4.98 10.76 17.19
CA GLY A 626 -4.23 11.16 16.01
C GLY A 626 -2.95 11.95 16.29
N LEU A 627 -2.40 11.85 17.50
CA LEU A 627 -1.12 12.46 17.85
C LEU A 627 0.04 11.54 17.48
N GLU A 628 1.19 12.13 17.19
CA GLU A 628 2.43 11.38 17.06
C GLU A 628 2.84 10.77 18.41
N TYR A 629 3.48 9.59 18.40
CA TYR A 629 4.04 9.00 19.62
C TYR A 629 5.09 9.93 20.24
N GLY A 630 5.03 10.13 21.55
CA GLY A 630 5.86 11.12 22.22
C GLY A 630 5.34 11.58 23.57
N ASP A 631 5.95 12.66 24.07
CA ASP A 631 5.66 13.28 25.35
C ASP A 631 4.85 14.57 25.18
N TYR A 632 3.84 14.74 26.02
CA TYR A 632 2.88 15.83 25.95
C TYR A 632 2.49 16.32 27.34
N ARG A 633 1.77 17.45 27.37
CA ARG A 633 1.19 18.01 28.58
C ARG A 633 -0.23 18.51 28.35
N ALA A 634 -1.18 18.03 29.13
CA ALA A 634 -2.51 18.62 29.23
C ALA A 634 -2.44 19.80 30.19
N VAL A 635 -2.81 21.00 29.72
CA VAL A 635 -2.82 22.24 30.49
C VAL A 635 -4.26 22.63 30.74
N GLU A 636 -4.72 22.55 31.99
CA GLU A 636 -6.05 22.99 32.40
C GLU A 636 -6.11 24.52 32.34
N THR A 637 -6.95 25.06 31.46
CA THR A 637 -7.16 26.51 31.29
C THR A 637 -8.32 27.02 32.11
N LYS A 638 -9.23 26.12 32.53
CA LYS A 638 -10.39 26.45 33.36
C LYS A 638 -10.81 25.25 34.19
N ALA A 639 -10.95 25.46 35.49
CA ALA A 639 -11.42 24.44 36.43
C ALA A 639 -12.95 24.24 36.33
N PRO A 640 -13.46 23.05 36.71
CA PRO A 640 -14.89 22.83 36.91
C PRO A 640 -15.50 23.80 37.91
N ALA A 641 -16.80 24.08 37.78
CA ALA A 641 -17.52 24.96 38.71
C ALA A 641 -17.39 24.46 40.16
N GLY A 642 -17.04 25.36 41.09
CA GLY A 642 -16.83 25.02 42.51
C GLY A 642 -15.47 24.40 42.84
N TYR A 643 -14.56 24.28 41.86
CA TYR A 643 -13.20 23.76 42.04
C TYR A 643 -12.16 24.84 41.72
N ALA A 644 -11.00 24.74 42.37
CA ALA A 644 -9.86 25.61 42.12
C ALA A 644 -8.99 25.05 41.00
N LEU A 645 -8.35 25.93 40.23
CA LEU A 645 -7.27 25.54 39.32
C LEU A 645 -6.11 24.95 40.16
N PRO A 646 -5.51 23.81 39.77
CA PRO A 646 -4.44 23.16 40.52
C PRO A 646 -3.24 24.09 40.77
N THR A 647 -2.63 23.96 41.96
CA THR A 647 -1.49 24.79 42.40
C THR A 647 -0.23 24.62 41.55
N ASN A 648 -0.11 23.53 40.77
CA ASN A 648 0.95 23.32 39.76
C ASN A 648 0.67 24.01 38.41
N GLY A 649 -0.28 24.96 38.39
CA GLY A 649 -0.67 25.70 37.18
C GLY A 649 -1.45 24.86 36.17
N GLY A 650 -2.17 23.83 36.63
CA GLY A 650 -3.00 22.97 35.76
C GLY A 650 -2.21 22.06 34.80
N ASN A 651 -0.94 21.79 35.09
CA ASN A 651 -0.02 21.08 34.19
C ASN A 651 0.03 19.58 34.48
N PHE A 652 -0.37 18.74 33.51
CA PHE A 652 -0.38 17.28 33.63
C PHE A 652 0.38 16.64 32.46
N THR A 653 1.57 16.10 32.72
CA THR A 653 2.38 15.41 31.70
C THR A 653 1.83 14.02 31.41
N PHE A 654 1.83 13.64 30.13
CA PHE A 654 1.43 12.30 29.71
C PHE A 654 2.25 11.86 28.49
N LYS A 655 2.40 10.55 28.34
CA LYS A 655 3.03 9.93 27.18
C LYS A 655 1.98 9.35 26.25
N VAL A 656 2.20 9.53 24.95
CA VAL A 656 1.49 8.85 23.86
C VAL A 656 2.42 7.77 23.31
N GLY A 657 1.93 6.54 23.30
CA GLY A 657 2.64 5.37 22.79
C GLY A 657 1.73 4.14 22.77
N ASP A 658 2.28 3.00 22.38
CA ASP A 658 1.52 1.75 22.27
C ASP A 658 0.79 1.39 23.58
N GLY A 659 -0.49 1.06 23.46
CA GLY A 659 -1.37 0.70 24.59
C GLY A 659 -1.69 1.85 25.55
N THR A 660 -1.20 3.07 25.30
CA THR A 660 -1.47 4.21 26.20
C THR A 660 -2.90 4.71 26.13
N TYR A 661 -3.60 4.43 25.02
CA TYR A 661 -4.98 4.81 24.78
C TYR A 661 -6.01 3.75 25.26
N THR A 662 -5.60 2.49 25.41
CA THR A 662 -6.51 1.35 25.65
C THR A 662 -6.32 0.62 26.97
N GLY A 663 -5.20 0.80 27.69
CA GLY A 663 -5.00 0.07 28.96
C GLY A 663 -3.90 0.55 29.90
N SER A 664 -3.14 1.61 29.57
CA SER A 664 -2.08 2.14 30.45
C SER A 664 -2.53 3.34 31.29
N GLY A 665 -3.76 3.29 31.79
CA GLY A 665 -4.37 4.31 32.64
C GLY A 665 -4.44 3.90 34.11
N ASN A 666 -5.08 4.74 34.92
CA ASN A 666 -5.31 4.51 36.35
C ASN A 666 -6.77 4.68 36.78
N ILE A 667 -7.65 4.88 35.80
CA ILE A 667 -9.10 4.97 35.97
C ILE A 667 -9.77 4.50 34.69
N ASP A 668 -10.93 3.85 34.82
CA ASP A 668 -11.72 3.47 33.66
C ASP A 668 -12.23 4.71 32.92
N TYR A 669 -12.08 4.77 31.60
CA TYR A 669 -12.69 5.82 30.80
C TYR A 669 -14.21 5.74 30.96
N VAL A 670 -14.80 4.60 30.61
CA VAL A 670 -16.20 4.24 30.89
C VAL A 670 -16.28 3.64 32.28
N ALA A 671 -17.02 4.29 33.19
CA ALA A 671 -17.13 3.82 34.58
C ALA A 671 -17.52 2.33 34.67
N ASP A 672 -16.91 1.62 35.61
CA ASP A 672 -17.13 0.20 35.92
C ASP A 672 -16.81 -0.78 34.77
N SER A 673 -16.01 -0.36 33.78
CA SER A 673 -15.56 -1.23 32.69
C SER A 673 -14.36 -2.11 33.05
N ALA A 674 -13.66 -1.80 34.14
CA ALA A 674 -12.43 -2.45 34.57
C ALA A 674 -11.28 -2.40 33.52
N ALA A 675 -11.35 -1.45 32.59
CA ALA A 675 -10.37 -1.28 31.52
C ALA A 675 -9.11 -0.51 31.95
N ASN A 676 -9.21 0.37 32.96
CA ASN A 676 -8.15 1.30 33.36
C ASN A 676 -7.46 1.97 32.17
N ASP A 677 -8.24 2.47 31.22
CA ASP A 677 -7.78 2.96 29.92
C ASP A 677 -7.63 4.48 29.84
N ALA A 678 -7.85 5.20 30.95
CA ALA A 678 -7.72 6.66 31.01
C ALA A 678 -6.77 7.15 32.11
N MET A 679 -6.21 8.35 31.90
CA MET A 679 -5.45 9.07 32.93
C MET A 679 -6.37 9.95 33.77
N GLN A 680 -6.32 9.78 35.10
CA GLN A 680 -7.05 10.60 36.06
C GLN A 680 -6.41 11.99 36.19
N ILE A 681 -7.24 13.04 36.12
CA ILE A 681 -6.85 14.43 36.40
C ILE A 681 -7.71 15.00 37.54
N THR A 682 -7.09 15.35 38.68
CA THR A 682 -7.79 15.71 39.92
C THR A 682 -7.82 17.22 40.20
N ASN A 683 -8.94 17.78 40.70
CA ASN A 683 -9.01 19.16 41.21
C ASN A 683 -9.42 19.22 42.69
N ASN A 684 -8.99 20.29 43.35
CA ASN A 684 -9.37 20.59 44.73
C ASN A 684 -10.67 21.40 44.77
N LYS A 685 -11.62 20.97 45.61
CA LYS A 685 -12.89 21.69 45.82
C LYS A 685 -12.61 23.00 46.57
N VAL A 686 -13.25 24.09 46.14
CA VAL A 686 -13.15 25.37 46.86
C VAL A 686 -14.00 25.27 48.12
N SER A 687 -13.36 25.09 49.27
CA SER A 687 -14.01 25.20 50.57
C SER A 687 -13.58 26.50 51.23
N ILE A 688 -14.53 27.37 51.54
CA ILE A 688 -14.30 28.46 52.47
C ILE A 688 -14.29 27.82 53.87
N PRO A 689 -13.24 27.99 54.70
CA PRO A 689 -13.30 27.52 56.08
C PRO A 689 -14.47 28.24 56.76
N GLN A 690 -15.37 27.49 57.40
CA GLN A 690 -16.35 28.11 58.28
C GLN A 690 -15.57 28.85 59.38
N THR A 691 -15.49 30.17 59.29
CA THR A 691 -14.92 31.04 60.32
C THR A 691 -15.91 31.16 61.48
N GLY A 692 -16.07 30.05 62.18
CA GLY A 692 -16.93 29.84 63.34
C GLY A 692 -16.54 28.58 64.10
N GLY A 693 -15.28 28.13 63.98
CA GLY A 693 -14.78 26.96 64.71
C GLY A 693 -14.71 27.18 66.23
N ILE A 694 -14.40 26.10 66.95
CA ILE A 694 -14.27 26.03 68.43
C ILE A 694 -13.59 27.25 69.08
N GLY A 695 -12.65 27.92 68.39
CA GLY A 695 -12.02 29.16 68.86
C GLY A 695 -13.01 30.28 69.20
N THR A 696 -14.02 30.56 68.38
CA THR A 696 -15.00 31.62 68.63
C THR A 696 -15.90 31.29 69.82
N VAL A 697 -16.24 30.00 70.00
CA VAL A 697 -16.99 29.51 71.17
C VAL A 697 -16.15 29.65 72.43
N ILE A 698 -14.86 29.28 72.41
CA ILE A 698 -13.95 29.44 73.55
C ILE A 698 -13.83 30.93 73.94
N PHE A 699 -13.62 31.83 72.98
CA PHE A 699 -13.53 33.27 73.28
C PHE A 699 -14.84 33.86 73.81
N THR A 700 -15.99 33.38 73.31
CA THR A 700 -17.31 33.81 73.81
C THR A 700 -17.55 33.32 75.24
N VAL A 701 -17.21 32.07 75.54
CA VAL A 701 -17.35 31.48 76.88
C VAL A 701 -16.42 32.16 77.89
N VAL A 702 -15.16 32.42 77.51
CA VAL A 702 -14.21 33.16 78.36
C VAL A 702 -14.68 34.61 78.57
N GLY A 703 -15.20 35.27 77.53
CA GLY A 703 -15.75 36.62 77.62
C GLY A 703 -16.96 36.70 78.56
N ILE A 704 -17.90 35.76 78.46
CA ILE A 704 -19.05 35.67 79.37
C ILE A 704 -18.59 35.35 80.80
N GLY A 705 -17.60 34.46 80.97
CA GLY A 705 -17.00 34.14 82.26
C GLY A 705 -16.34 35.33 82.95
N LEU A 706 -15.60 36.15 82.20
CA LEU A 706 -14.99 37.39 82.70
C LEU A 706 -16.05 38.43 83.09
N MET A 707 -17.11 38.58 82.30
CA MET A 707 -18.22 39.49 82.65
C MET A 707 -18.98 39.01 83.90
N ALA A 708 -19.22 37.71 84.05
CA ALA A 708 -19.82 37.15 85.26
C ALA A 708 -18.91 37.35 86.49
N GLY A 709 -17.61 37.15 86.33
CA GLY A 709 -16.61 37.40 87.38
C GLY A 709 -16.58 38.87 87.81
N ALA A 710 -16.64 39.81 86.86
CA ALA A 710 -16.68 41.24 87.15
C ALA A 710 -17.96 41.65 87.91
N VAL A 711 -19.12 41.09 87.54
CA VAL A 711 -20.40 41.35 88.25
C VAL A 711 -20.38 40.83 89.68
N ILE A 712 -19.79 39.66 89.92
CA ILE A 712 -19.64 39.09 91.27
C ILE A 712 -18.67 39.94 92.12
N ALA A 713 -17.54 40.37 91.55
CA ALA A 713 -16.59 41.25 92.22
C ALA A 713 -17.20 42.63 92.57
N MET A 714 -17.99 43.20 91.66
CA MET A 714 -18.71 44.46 91.90
C MET A 714 -19.78 44.33 93.00
N ARG A 715 -20.44 43.17 93.14
CA ARG A 715 -21.37 42.92 94.26
C ARG A 715 -20.65 42.73 95.59
N LYS A 716 -19.45 42.14 95.61
CA LYS A 716 -18.65 41.97 96.83
C LYS A 716 -18.11 43.31 97.37
N ASN A 717 -17.75 44.24 96.48
CA ASN A 717 -17.28 45.58 96.88
C ASN A 717 -18.39 46.56 97.32
N ARG A 718 -19.67 46.17 97.27
CA ARG A 718 -20.79 46.98 97.80
C ARG A 718 -21.24 46.54 99.20
N GLY A 719 -20.53 45.61 99.83
CA GLY A 719 -20.78 45.15 101.20
C GLY A 719 -19.88 45.76 102.29
N GLU A 720 -18.89 46.60 101.91
CA GLU A 720 -17.93 47.21 102.85
C GLU A 720 -17.76 48.74 102.66
N ALA A 721 -18.76 49.43 102.11
CA ALA A 721 -18.81 50.90 102.11
C ALA A 721 -20.24 51.43 102.26
#